data_AF-A0A0P7AUY7-F1
#
_entry.id   AF-A0A0P7AUY7-F1
#
_cell.length_a   1.000
_cell.length_b   1.000
_cell.length_c   1.000
_cell.angle_alpha   90.00
_cell.angle_beta   90.00
_cell.angle_gamma   90.00
#
_symmetry.space_group_name_H-M   'P 1'
#
loop_
_entity.id
_entity.type
_entity.pdbx_description
1 polymer ?
#
loop_
_entity_poly.entity_id
_entity_poly.type
_entity_poly.pdbx_seq_one_letter_code
_entity_poly.pdbx_strand_id
1 'polypeptide(L)'
;MASPLDDTATLQRRLKALEPVIQAICNVAGAPGISLSVSRHGEPVYRTSFGFGDLETKTPVTGSTQFPIGTMAKTFTATAVSALVAEGRLKWETPIKSIIPELQTASAAVTENLTIVDLLSHRSGLGRSNFWWQGADATLLLDKKDLVAYYNSLPLTGQFRADWGYSNWGYALAGEVIERVSGKTYAQYLEEKVYAPLGLKSTTVEPIHPSAASGLARPYAAMDDASLYPMPQPPVNGSTIMAPALGGVSSADDLTAYGIALLQAFRHEAGLQTSNPPPTIKHGLQQLSGHIFTAKALLEKSYAFGWYRTQLPNTVLGMGWNSIYVEKMPKIVPRTHVGPLIAHGGSLPGYHVSMALLPGIDSSVVVCTNSIALGDVSGWVSMALVEALVDTPEPSDYLALASEAAGNAALSVKRFEVKLEAARTTGGDGALPRSREEYVGRYRDEKRGWVIDVRARDTAPSGLEVAFQGLDSQAWALSHYEHDTFSWLASREEQAKRGRMVTYPLVADHFKLHFQAGHENGSVPETTRRKSLQSPASTEQPPSPPTNPRHVQGLAGKIADHCQSTATSDIILDPRAAMSDLLENGTNVQKKVAHPLANVPEGELESLNALQAQFTNDSRPDKADLMCGVYQTQEGNPYVLPSVKLARQMLFDDPKWDHEYPASHLGEAAFRDGSARLLFGETSQMIKEKRLASMQALGGSGACHMGAKFLRMHYEPYKANPRAKVYIPAETWVNHRNVFQYAGFETVSLPYYSPSTHAFDFDSFNEGLERIPLQSIVVLQVCGNNPTGCDPSAEQWQRLAQTFQAKQHFAFLDLSYPGFVSGSVAEDCAPIRMLAEAGTPLLLAATYGKSFGLYGERVGHLCVPLPTAQAAARAEQQMKLLARAETGAQPRFGAKLVANILGSPRIRTVWEDDLRGMAQDMAERRQALSRELVKQNAPGDWSFVTSQTGMFLYTAFDLEQVTYLREEHAVYLQDTGRLSIAGLNALNTAHVAASMAKAVSRQKH
;
A
#
# COMPACT_ATOMS: atom_id res chain seq x y z
N MET A 1 -39.77 20.02 17.90
CA MET A 1 -39.53 19.32 19.18
C MET A 1 -38.06 18.96 19.21
N ALA A 2 -37.38 19.13 20.34
CA ALA A 2 -35.99 18.70 20.47
C ALA A 2 -35.88 17.17 20.29
N SER A 3 -34.74 16.68 19.81
CA SER A 3 -34.51 15.25 19.65
C SER A 3 -34.48 14.57 21.03
N PRO A 4 -34.83 13.28 21.17
CA PRO A 4 -34.58 12.53 22.41
C PRO A 4 -33.09 12.54 22.84
N LEU A 5 -32.18 12.85 21.90
CA LEU A 5 -30.76 13.09 22.17
C LEU A 5 -30.49 14.37 22.97
N ASP A 6 -31.40 15.34 23.04
CA ASP A 6 -31.15 16.68 23.61
C ASP A 6 -31.37 16.79 25.12
N ASP A 7 -31.83 15.73 25.79
CA ASP A 7 -31.92 15.73 27.26
C ASP A 7 -30.57 15.43 27.93
N THR A 8 -29.96 16.47 28.49
CA THR A 8 -28.74 16.39 29.31
C THR A 8 -28.88 15.41 30.48
N ALA A 9 -30.05 15.29 31.12
CA ALA A 9 -30.23 14.35 32.23
C ALA A 9 -30.19 12.89 31.76
N THR A 10 -30.73 12.59 30.58
CA THR A 10 -30.63 11.27 29.94
C THR A 10 -29.21 10.97 29.45
N LEU A 11 -28.47 11.95 28.95
CA LEU A 11 -27.03 11.79 28.66
C LEU A 11 -26.24 11.49 29.94
N GLN A 12 -26.41 12.29 31.00
CA GLN A 12 -25.74 12.07 32.30
C GLN A 12 -26.04 10.69 32.90
N ARG A 13 -27.29 10.20 32.81
CA ARG A 13 -27.64 8.84 33.25
C ARG A 13 -26.90 7.75 32.46
N ARG A 14 -26.78 7.88 31.13
CA ARG A 14 -26.04 6.93 30.29
C ARG A 14 -24.54 6.96 30.57
N LEU A 15 -23.94 8.14 30.73
CA LEU A 15 -22.53 8.28 31.08
C LEU A 15 -22.23 7.70 32.47
N LYS A 16 -23.08 7.99 33.47
CA LYS A 16 -22.96 7.42 34.82
C LYS A 16 -23.10 5.89 34.86
N ALA A 17 -23.88 5.30 33.96
CA ALA A 17 -24.01 3.85 33.87
C ALA A 17 -22.70 3.14 33.44
N LEU A 18 -21.73 3.87 32.85
CA LEU A 18 -20.42 3.32 32.48
C LEU A 18 -19.42 3.25 33.64
N GLU A 19 -19.67 3.90 34.79
CA GLU A 19 -18.71 3.96 35.91
C GLU A 19 -18.18 2.58 36.38
N PRO A 20 -19.00 1.51 36.49
CA PRO A 20 -18.51 0.18 36.85
C PRO A 20 -17.65 -0.45 35.74
N VAL A 21 -18.02 -0.23 34.47
CA VAL A 21 -17.27 -0.74 33.30
C VAL A 21 -15.91 -0.07 33.20
N ILE A 22 -15.85 1.25 33.43
CA ILE A 22 -14.61 2.04 33.45
C ILE A 22 -13.66 1.51 34.53
N GLN A 23 -14.16 1.30 35.75
CA GLN A 23 -13.35 0.73 36.84
C GLN A 23 -12.88 -0.69 36.52
N ALA A 24 -13.72 -1.53 35.91
CA ALA A 24 -13.32 -2.87 35.49
C ALA A 24 -12.22 -2.85 34.40
N ILE A 25 -12.31 -1.94 33.42
CA ILE A 25 -11.26 -1.73 32.40
C ILE A 25 -9.94 -1.30 33.06
N CYS A 26 -9.97 -0.35 34.00
CA CYS A 26 -8.78 0.08 34.75
C CYS A 26 -8.15 -1.09 35.53
N ASN A 27 -8.96 -1.94 36.15
CA ASN A 27 -8.47 -3.09 36.93
C ASN A 27 -7.85 -4.17 36.04
N VAL A 28 -8.47 -4.53 34.91
CA VAL A 28 -7.99 -5.60 34.02
C VAL A 28 -6.72 -5.19 33.26
N ALA A 29 -6.63 -3.93 32.83
CA ALA A 29 -5.47 -3.44 32.10
C ALA A 29 -4.35 -2.89 33.00
N GLY A 30 -4.62 -2.60 34.27
CA GLY A 30 -3.66 -2.01 35.20
C GLY A 30 -3.47 -0.50 35.01
N ALA A 31 -4.48 0.30 35.39
CA ALA A 31 -4.37 1.75 35.54
C ALA A 31 -4.76 2.17 36.97
N PRO A 32 -3.83 2.74 37.78
CA PRO A 32 -4.10 3.07 39.18
C PRO A 32 -5.02 4.28 39.35
N GLY A 33 -5.06 5.17 38.35
CA GLY A 33 -5.80 6.40 38.38
C GLY A 33 -6.33 6.79 36.99
N ILE A 34 -7.53 7.36 36.97
CA ILE A 34 -8.18 7.86 35.76
C ILE A 34 -8.96 9.14 36.07
N SER A 35 -8.90 10.12 35.17
CA SER A 35 -9.72 11.33 35.20
C SER A 35 -10.38 11.53 33.85
N LEU A 36 -11.68 11.83 33.81
CA LEU A 36 -12.41 11.99 32.55
C LEU A 36 -13.46 13.09 32.62
N SER A 37 -13.76 13.66 31.47
CA SER A 37 -14.80 14.66 31.30
C SER A 37 -15.47 14.56 29.93
N VAL A 38 -16.75 14.90 29.87
CA VAL A 38 -17.55 15.04 28.65
C VAL A 38 -18.16 16.43 28.64
N SER A 39 -17.96 17.17 27.55
CA SER A 39 -18.62 18.46 27.30
C SER A 39 -19.67 18.36 26.21
N ARG A 40 -20.65 19.27 26.25
CA ARG A 40 -21.69 19.44 25.25
C ARG A 40 -22.22 20.87 25.27
N HIS A 41 -22.43 21.45 24.09
CA HIS A 41 -22.92 22.83 23.90
C HIS A 41 -22.08 23.89 24.62
N GLY A 42 -20.75 23.71 24.56
CA GLY A 42 -19.78 24.59 25.19
C GLY A 42 -19.59 24.39 26.70
N GLU A 43 -20.33 23.49 27.35
CA GLU A 43 -20.28 23.29 28.80
C GLU A 43 -19.91 21.83 29.19
N PRO A 44 -19.13 21.61 30.25
CA PRO A 44 -18.89 20.26 30.77
C PRO A 44 -20.16 19.68 31.41
N VAL A 45 -20.69 18.58 30.85
CA VAL A 45 -21.94 17.96 31.31
C VAL A 45 -21.73 16.75 32.22
N TYR A 46 -20.54 16.14 32.20
CA TYR A 46 -20.17 15.02 33.07
C TYR A 46 -18.67 15.03 33.36
N ARG A 47 -18.31 14.68 34.60
CA ARG A 47 -16.94 14.58 35.10
C ARG A 47 -16.88 13.47 36.14
N THR A 48 -15.83 12.65 36.10
CA THR A 48 -15.52 11.73 37.20
C THR A 48 -14.03 11.40 37.23
N SER A 49 -13.56 10.94 38.38
CA SER A 49 -12.19 10.50 38.60
C SER A 49 -12.20 9.28 39.52
N PHE A 50 -11.34 8.30 39.25
CA PHE A 50 -11.22 7.09 40.06
C PHE A 50 -9.75 6.82 40.38
N GLY A 51 -9.51 6.17 41.53
CA GLY A 51 -8.19 5.72 41.93
C GLY A 51 -7.22 6.85 42.32
N PHE A 52 -5.93 6.60 42.13
CA PHE A 52 -4.84 7.36 42.73
C PHE A 52 -3.83 7.88 41.70
N GLY A 53 -3.47 9.15 41.83
CA GLY A 53 -2.36 9.77 41.12
C GLY A 53 -1.00 9.26 41.63
N ASP A 54 -0.94 8.85 42.90
CA ASP A 54 0.20 8.15 43.49
C ASP A 54 -0.31 7.11 44.51
N LEU A 55 0.05 5.84 44.29
CA LEU A 55 -0.32 4.71 45.14
C LEU A 55 0.41 4.71 46.49
N GLU A 56 1.60 5.32 46.57
CA GLU A 56 2.41 5.34 47.79
C GLU A 56 1.82 6.30 48.82
N THR A 57 1.55 7.55 48.41
CA THR A 57 0.85 8.54 49.26
C THR A 57 -0.67 8.36 49.29
N LYS A 58 -1.25 7.52 48.42
CA LYS A 58 -2.69 7.38 48.17
C LYS A 58 -3.36 8.72 47.81
N THR A 59 -2.65 9.56 47.08
CA THR A 59 -3.19 10.84 46.58
C THR A 59 -4.24 10.55 45.50
N PRO A 60 -5.51 10.94 45.68
CA PRO A 60 -6.58 10.62 44.73
C PRO A 60 -6.43 11.39 43.41
N VAL A 61 -6.90 10.81 42.31
CA VAL A 61 -7.03 11.55 41.04
C VAL A 61 -8.22 12.51 41.12
N THR A 62 -8.06 13.70 40.56
CA THR A 62 -9.12 14.72 40.39
C THR A 62 -9.17 15.23 38.94
N GLY A 63 -10.15 16.07 38.62
CA GLY A 63 -10.21 16.77 37.33
C GLY A 63 -9.00 17.66 37.03
N SER A 64 -8.33 18.16 38.08
CA SER A 64 -7.17 19.06 38.01
C SER A 64 -5.81 18.36 38.17
N THR A 65 -5.76 17.04 38.37
CA THR A 65 -4.50 16.27 38.40
C THR A 65 -3.78 16.42 37.07
N GLN A 66 -2.48 16.71 37.12
CA GLN A 66 -1.64 16.87 35.94
C GLN A 66 -1.13 15.51 35.45
N PHE A 67 -1.20 15.29 34.14
CA PHE A 67 -0.66 14.13 33.44
C PHE A 67 0.18 14.62 32.26
N PRO A 68 1.39 14.08 32.02
CA PRO A 68 2.10 14.22 30.75
C PRO A 68 1.23 13.77 29.59
N ILE A 69 1.00 14.68 28.64
CA ILE A 69 0.01 14.49 27.58
C ILE A 69 0.56 13.76 26.35
N GLY A 70 1.87 13.54 26.29
CA GLY A 70 2.52 12.87 25.18
C GLY A 70 2.12 13.45 23.83
N THR A 71 1.82 12.59 22.88
CA THR A 71 1.51 12.96 21.50
C THR A 71 0.33 13.91 21.28
N MET A 72 -0.48 14.23 22.30
CA MET A 72 -1.44 15.33 22.28
C MET A 72 -0.78 16.71 22.16
N ALA A 73 0.49 16.88 22.57
CA ALA A 73 1.23 18.15 22.46
C ALA A 73 1.18 18.77 21.05
N LYS A 74 1.07 17.93 20.03
CA LYS A 74 0.89 18.30 18.62
C LYS A 74 -0.29 19.25 18.38
N THR A 75 -1.39 19.09 19.11
CA THR A 75 -2.58 19.94 18.93
C THR A 75 -2.28 21.35 19.44
N PHE A 76 -1.62 21.46 20.60
CA PHE A 76 -1.16 22.74 21.14
C PHE A 76 -0.12 23.43 20.24
N THR A 77 0.82 22.67 19.64
CA THR A 77 1.74 23.22 18.62
C THR A 77 0.99 23.76 17.40
N ALA A 78 -0.02 23.05 16.90
CA ALA A 78 -0.85 23.52 15.80
C ALA A 78 -1.63 24.81 16.16
N THR A 79 -2.14 24.90 17.39
CA THR A 79 -2.79 26.12 17.89
C THR A 79 -1.80 27.28 18.05
N ALA A 80 -0.57 27.03 18.49
CA ALA A 80 0.48 28.04 18.53
C ALA A 80 0.90 28.54 17.13
N VAL A 81 1.07 27.63 16.16
CA VAL A 81 1.28 28.01 14.75
C VAL A 81 0.10 28.85 14.23
N SER A 82 -1.13 28.48 14.58
CA SER A 82 -2.33 29.22 14.19
C SER A 82 -2.33 30.67 14.71
N ALA A 83 -1.83 30.89 15.94
CA ALA A 83 -1.64 32.25 16.47
C ALA A 83 -0.64 33.07 15.63
N LEU A 84 0.49 32.50 15.21
CA LEU A 84 1.44 33.19 14.31
C LEU A 84 0.84 33.52 12.94
N VAL A 85 -0.03 32.67 12.41
CA VAL A 85 -0.73 32.93 11.14
C VAL A 85 -1.78 34.04 11.30
N ALA A 86 -2.54 34.02 12.40
CA ALA A 86 -3.50 35.09 12.71
C ALA A 86 -2.83 36.44 13.01
N GLU A 87 -1.61 36.44 13.55
CA GLU A 87 -0.75 37.62 13.72
C GLU A 87 -0.13 38.11 12.39
N GLY A 88 -0.32 37.39 11.27
CA GLY A 88 0.28 37.71 9.97
C GLY A 88 1.80 37.48 9.89
N ARG A 89 2.39 36.83 10.90
CA ARG A 89 3.84 36.57 11.01
C ARG A 89 4.28 35.30 10.26
N LEU A 90 3.32 34.44 9.91
CA LEU A 90 3.51 33.18 9.21
C LEU A 90 2.34 32.95 8.24
N LYS A 91 2.52 32.10 7.23
CA LYS A 91 1.43 31.58 6.38
C LYS A 91 1.46 30.05 6.42
N TRP A 92 0.31 29.42 6.18
CA TRP A 92 0.18 27.96 6.12
C TRP A 92 1.06 27.33 5.03
N GLU A 93 1.33 28.09 3.96
CA GLU A 93 2.15 27.71 2.82
C GLU A 93 3.60 28.23 2.90
N THR A 94 4.02 28.84 4.03
CA THR A 94 5.40 29.33 4.17
C THR A 94 6.39 28.17 4.06
N PRO A 95 7.38 28.22 3.13
CA PRO A 95 8.41 27.21 3.02
C PRO A 95 9.30 27.21 4.27
N ILE A 96 9.54 26.03 4.86
CA ILE A 96 10.33 25.92 6.10
C ILE A 96 11.76 26.42 5.90
N LYS A 97 12.33 26.23 4.70
CA LYS A 97 13.67 26.69 4.33
C LYS A 97 13.83 28.22 4.39
N SER A 98 12.75 29.01 4.28
CA SER A 98 12.85 30.49 4.45
C SER A 98 12.95 30.92 5.92
N ILE A 99 12.76 30.00 6.87
CA ILE A 99 12.86 30.22 8.33
C ILE A 99 14.08 29.47 8.89
N ILE A 100 14.40 28.32 8.30
CA ILE A 100 15.53 27.45 8.65
C ILE A 100 16.38 27.25 7.38
N PRO A 101 17.25 28.22 6.99
CA PRO A 101 18.07 28.13 5.78
C PRO A 101 19.02 26.93 5.76
N GLU A 102 19.36 26.39 6.92
CA GLU A 102 20.18 25.18 7.09
C GLU A 102 19.39 23.85 6.92
N LEU A 103 18.10 23.92 6.58
CA LEU A 103 17.30 22.74 6.19
C LEU A 103 17.85 22.18 4.87
N GLN A 104 18.33 20.94 4.91
CA GLN A 104 18.89 20.21 3.77
C GLN A 104 18.62 18.71 3.96
N THR A 105 17.43 18.28 3.56
CA THR A 105 17.00 16.88 3.64
C THR A 105 17.61 16.03 2.52
N ALA A 106 17.49 14.70 2.64
CA ALA A 106 17.88 13.73 1.62
C ALA A 106 17.12 13.86 0.28
N SER A 107 16.10 14.72 0.18
CA SER A 107 15.37 14.99 -1.07
C SER A 107 15.33 16.50 -1.35
N ALA A 108 15.91 16.94 -2.48
CA ALA A 108 15.85 18.34 -2.90
C ALA A 108 14.40 18.84 -3.03
N ALA A 109 13.49 18.00 -3.51
CA ALA A 109 12.07 18.34 -3.62
C ALA A 109 11.44 18.66 -2.26
N VAL A 110 11.75 17.88 -1.21
CA VAL A 110 11.31 18.15 0.17
C VAL A 110 12.00 19.40 0.69
N THR A 111 13.32 19.51 0.56
CA THR A 111 14.13 20.64 1.03
C THR A 111 13.62 22.00 0.56
N GLU A 112 13.32 22.16 -0.75
CA GLU A 112 12.87 23.45 -1.27
C GLU A 112 11.37 23.73 -1.02
N ASN A 113 10.53 22.70 -0.89
CA ASN A 113 9.06 22.86 -0.96
C ASN A 113 8.29 22.47 0.31
N LEU A 114 8.95 21.96 1.36
CA LEU A 114 8.31 21.64 2.64
C LEU A 114 7.70 22.90 3.28
N THR A 115 6.42 22.84 3.66
CA THR A 115 5.68 23.94 4.30
C THR A 115 5.21 23.59 5.72
N ILE A 116 4.71 24.57 6.47
CA ILE A 116 4.16 24.34 7.81
C ILE A 116 2.91 23.43 7.78
N VAL A 117 2.09 23.47 6.71
CA VAL A 117 1.01 22.48 6.47
C VAL A 117 1.58 21.07 6.35
N ASP A 118 2.68 20.88 5.62
CA ASP A 118 3.27 19.56 5.42
C ASP A 118 3.84 18.98 6.73
N LEU A 119 4.43 19.83 7.58
CA LEU A 119 4.90 19.47 8.92
C LEU A 119 3.74 19.03 9.83
N LEU A 120 2.69 19.85 9.93
CA LEU A 120 1.53 19.61 10.81
C LEU A 120 0.60 18.49 10.30
N SER A 121 0.79 18.02 9.06
CA SER A 121 -0.07 17.01 8.44
C SER A 121 0.64 15.68 8.14
N HIS A 122 1.90 15.50 8.53
CA HIS A 122 2.73 14.30 8.27
C HIS A 122 2.94 13.98 6.78
N ARG A 123 3.24 15.01 5.97
CA ARG A 123 3.30 14.91 4.49
C ARG A 123 4.70 15.01 3.88
N SER A 124 5.76 14.97 4.70
CA SER A 124 7.15 15.17 4.24
C SER A 124 7.71 13.99 3.43
N GLY A 125 7.15 12.78 3.54
CA GLY A 125 7.72 11.55 2.96
C GLY A 125 8.97 11.02 3.67
N LEU A 126 9.51 11.75 4.66
CA LEU A 126 10.72 11.38 5.39
C LEU A 126 10.46 10.32 6.47
N GLY A 127 11.52 9.59 6.81
CA GLY A 127 11.52 8.51 7.80
C GLY A 127 11.01 8.92 9.18
N ARG A 128 10.38 7.97 9.87
CA ARG A 128 9.66 8.24 11.13
C ARG A 128 10.57 8.31 12.35
N SER A 129 11.44 7.31 12.57
CA SER A 129 12.44 7.22 13.65
C SER A 129 12.03 7.83 15.02
N ASN A 130 10.77 7.63 15.43
CA ASN A 130 10.07 8.50 16.39
C ASN A 130 10.59 8.48 17.84
N PHE A 131 11.48 7.55 18.18
CA PHE A 131 12.03 7.32 19.52
C PHE A 131 13.56 7.37 19.60
N TRP A 132 14.24 7.78 18.52
CA TRP A 132 15.72 7.84 18.49
C TRP A 132 16.33 8.85 19.47
N TRP A 133 15.50 9.72 20.05
CA TRP A 133 15.86 10.73 21.05
C TRP A 133 15.66 10.25 22.50
N GLN A 134 14.98 9.13 22.74
CA GLN A 134 14.59 8.66 24.07
C GLN A 134 15.21 7.30 24.41
N GLY A 135 15.94 7.27 25.51
CA GLY A 135 16.55 6.07 26.08
C GLY A 135 15.72 5.38 27.14
N ALA A 136 16.33 4.36 27.73
CA ALA A 136 15.90 3.76 28.98
C ALA A 136 16.01 4.74 30.16
N ASP A 137 15.29 4.43 31.23
CA ASP A 137 15.37 5.10 32.53
C ASP A 137 15.16 6.61 32.43
N ALA A 138 14.26 6.98 31.51
CA ALA A 138 13.88 8.34 31.14
C ALA A 138 15.06 9.23 30.68
N THR A 139 16.17 8.65 30.25
CA THR A 139 17.33 9.37 29.70
C THR A 139 17.03 9.93 28.31
N LEU A 140 17.48 11.15 28.02
CA LEU A 140 17.45 11.74 26.66
C LEU A 140 18.76 11.43 25.93
N LEU A 141 18.68 11.07 24.65
CA LEU A 141 19.82 10.65 23.83
C LEU A 141 20.21 11.67 22.74
N LEU A 142 19.43 12.74 22.60
CA LEU A 142 19.67 13.86 21.68
C LEU A 142 19.26 15.18 22.35
N ASP A 143 20.07 16.22 22.19
CA ASP A 143 19.77 17.57 22.66
C ASP A 143 18.91 18.31 21.62
N LYS A 144 18.17 19.33 22.06
CA LYS A 144 17.36 20.17 21.16
C LYS A 144 18.18 20.81 20.01
N LYS A 145 19.44 21.15 20.27
CA LYS A 145 20.39 21.70 19.27
C LYS A 145 20.64 20.74 18.09
N ASP A 146 20.46 19.44 18.28
CA ASP A 146 20.76 18.40 17.28
C ASP A 146 19.59 18.21 16.29
N LEU A 147 18.45 18.87 16.52
CA LEU A 147 17.19 18.71 15.78
C LEU A 147 17.36 18.82 14.26
N VAL A 148 17.93 19.91 13.76
CA VAL A 148 17.99 20.15 12.31
C VAL A 148 18.98 19.19 11.63
N ALA A 149 20.12 18.92 12.27
CA ALA A 149 21.08 17.94 11.78
C ALA A 149 20.45 16.53 11.71
N TYR A 150 19.71 16.12 12.74
CA TYR A 150 19.00 14.85 12.74
C TYR A 150 17.89 14.81 11.68
N TYR A 151 17.07 15.86 11.56
CA TYR A 151 16.01 15.97 10.56
C TYR A 151 16.54 15.85 9.13
N ASN A 152 17.66 16.53 8.84
CA ASN A 152 18.36 16.46 7.55
C ASN A 152 18.84 15.03 7.23
N SER A 153 19.18 14.23 8.24
CA SER A 153 19.62 12.83 8.10
C SER A 153 18.49 11.80 7.90
N LEU A 154 17.22 12.22 7.96
CA LEU A 154 16.09 11.31 7.78
C LEU A 154 16.02 10.82 6.32
N PRO A 155 15.96 9.50 6.08
CA PRO A 155 15.84 8.95 4.73
C PRO A 155 14.46 9.26 4.14
N LEU A 156 14.35 9.27 2.81
CA LEU A 156 13.04 9.27 2.15
C LEU A 156 12.42 7.86 2.26
N THR A 157 11.20 7.77 2.78
CA THR A 157 10.47 6.49 2.98
C THR A 157 9.08 6.45 2.34
N GLY A 158 8.65 7.56 1.74
CA GLY A 158 7.41 7.70 1.00
C GLY A 158 7.45 8.95 0.13
N GLN A 159 6.47 9.10 -0.75
CA GLN A 159 6.38 10.21 -1.69
C GLN A 159 5.91 11.49 -0.98
N PHE A 160 6.66 12.58 -1.18
CA PHE A 160 6.31 13.91 -0.66
C PHE A 160 4.89 14.30 -1.07
N ARG A 161 4.07 14.75 -0.10
CA ARG A 161 2.65 15.14 -0.23
C ARG A 161 1.65 14.07 -0.66
N ALA A 162 2.08 12.96 -1.27
CA ALA A 162 1.22 11.86 -1.68
C ALA A 162 1.02 10.80 -0.59
N ASP A 163 2.09 10.46 0.16
CA ASP A 163 2.03 9.49 1.25
C ASP A 163 1.90 10.15 2.63
N TRP A 164 1.15 9.50 3.53
CA TRP A 164 1.03 9.89 4.93
C TRP A 164 2.00 9.11 5.83
N GLY A 165 2.87 9.82 6.55
CA GLY A 165 3.93 9.22 7.36
C GLY A 165 4.07 9.83 8.75
N TYR A 166 3.36 9.29 9.75
CA TYR A 166 3.35 9.81 11.13
C TYR A 166 4.76 10.03 11.72
N SER A 167 5.17 11.29 11.87
CA SER A 167 6.51 11.68 12.29
C SER A 167 6.47 12.78 13.35
N ASN A 168 7.08 12.52 14.50
CA ASN A 168 7.26 13.49 15.59
C ASN A 168 8.24 14.60 15.18
N TRP A 169 9.20 14.30 14.31
CA TRP A 169 10.23 15.24 13.85
C TRP A 169 9.65 16.44 13.10
N GLY A 170 8.55 16.26 12.37
CA GLY A 170 7.85 17.37 11.71
C GLY A 170 7.33 18.41 12.71
N TYR A 171 6.83 17.95 13.86
CA TYR A 171 6.38 18.82 14.94
C TYR A 171 7.53 19.45 15.71
N ALA A 172 8.60 18.69 15.99
CA ALA A 172 9.82 19.24 16.58
C ALA A 172 10.35 20.43 15.76
N LEU A 173 10.40 20.28 14.42
CA LEU A 173 10.77 21.36 13.50
C LEU A 173 9.75 22.51 13.47
N ALA A 174 8.45 22.24 13.65
CA ALA A 174 7.44 23.28 13.81
C ALA A 174 7.62 24.08 15.12
N GLY A 175 8.17 23.49 16.18
CA GLY A 175 8.59 24.20 17.38
C GLY A 175 9.76 25.14 17.15
N GLU A 176 10.79 24.71 16.42
CA GLU A 176 11.90 25.57 15.98
C GLU A 176 11.40 26.76 15.14
N VAL A 177 10.43 26.52 14.25
CA VAL A 177 9.73 27.59 13.50
C VAL A 177 9.01 28.57 14.44
N ILE A 178 8.29 28.08 15.46
CA ILE A 178 7.64 28.94 16.46
C ILE A 178 8.68 29.83 17.14
N GLU A 179 9.82 29.29 17.58
CA GLU A 179 10.84 30.08 18.29
C GLU A 179 11.48 31.13 17.38
N ARG A 180 11.92 30.75 16.17
CA ARG A 180 12.54 31.68 15.21
C ARG A 180 11.60 32.79 14.74
N VAL A 181 10.33 32.47 14.47
CA VAL A 181 9.35 33.48 14.02
C VAL A 181 8.87 34.35 15.19
N SER A 182 8.69 33.77 16.38
CA SER A 182 8.16 34.50 17.54
C SER A 182 9.20 35.37 18.26
N GLY A 183 10.46 34.94 18.29
CA GLY A 183 11.53 35.51 19.12
C GLY A 183 11.45 35.08 20.60
N LYS A 184 10.66 34.05 20.94
CA LYS A 184 10.41 33.56 22.31
C LYS A 184 10.72 32.07 22.39
N THR A 185 10.93 31.54 23.59
CA THR A 185 10.99 30.08 23.75
C THR A 185 9.62 29.46 23.46
N TYR A 186 9.60 28.19 23.06
CA TYR A 186 8.41 27.41 22.77
C TYR A 186 7.44 27.45 23.96
N ALA A 187 7.96 27.29 25.18
CA ALA A 187 7.19 27.37 26.42
C ALA A 187 6.57 28.75 26.66
N GLN A 188 7.35 29.83 26.56
CA GLN A 188 6.86 31.20 26.69
C GLN A 188 5.78 31.53 25.66
N TYR A 189 5.93 31.07 24.42
CA TYR A 189 4.97 31.33 23.36
C TYR A 189 3.64 30.60 23.58
N LEU A 190 3.65 29.35 24.03
CA LEU A 190 2.42 28.62 24.39
C LEU A 190 1.72 29.25 25.59
N GLU A 191 2.47 29.63 26.63
CA GLU A 191 1.91 30.28 27.81
C GLU A 191 1.15 31.56 27.41
N GLU A 192 1.79 32.43 26.63
CA GLU A 192 1.23 33.72 26.20
C GLU A 192 0.08 33.59 25.20
N LYS A 193 0.10 32.60 24.29
CA LYS A 193 -0.81 32.54 23.14
C LYS A 193 -1.85 31.43 23.20
N VAL A 194 -1.66 30.45 24.08
CA VAL A 194 -2.52 29.27 24.14
C VAL A 194 -3.00 29.00 25.57
N TYR A 195 -2.11 28.89 26.56
CA TYR A 195 -2.49 28.44 27.90
C TYR A 195 -3.17 29.56 28.73
N ALA A 196 -2.51 30.71 28.93
CA ALA A 196 -3.07 31.81 29.71
C ALA A 196 -4.34 32.42 29.07
N PRO A 197 -4.43 32.65 27.73
CA PRO A 197 -5.65 33.17 27.10
C PRO A 197 -6.87 32.23 27.18
N LEU A 198 -6.65 30.94 27.42
CA LEU A 198 -7.69 29.93 27.62
C LEU A 198 -7.91 29.58 29.10
N GLY A 199 -7.11 30.16 30.01
CA GLY A 199 -7.19 29.90 31.45
C GLY A 199 -6.79 28.48 31.88
N LEU A 200 -5.89 27.82 31.13
CA LEU A 200 -5.46 26.44 31.38
C LEU A 200 -4.44 26.36 32.53
N LYS A 201 -4.95 26.37 33.77
CA LYS A 201 -4.14 26.54 35.00
C LYS A 201 -3.28 25.34 35.38
N SER A 202 -3.62 24.16 34.85
CA SER A 202 -2.92 22.89 35.08
C SER A 202 -2.11 22.46 33.85
N THR A 203 -2.05 23.28 32.80
CA THR A 203 -1.36 22.98 31.54
C THR A 203 -0.08 23.77 31.44
N THR A 204 1.04 23.08 31.26
CA THR A 204 2.32 23.74 31.01
C THR A 204 3.27 22.81 30.28
N VAL A 205 4.24 23.41 29.60
CA VAL A 205 5.40 22.71 29.05
C VAL A 205 6.70 23.11 29.76
N GLU A 206 6.65 23.98 30.77
CA GLU A 206 7.83 24.29 31.60
C GLU A 206 8.23 23.08 32.48
N PRO A 207 9.51 22.97 32.89
CA PRO A 207 9.95 21.97 33.86
C PRO A 207 9.20 22.10 35.18
N ILE A 208 8.54 21.02 35.61
CA ILE A 208 7.83 20.99 36.89
C ILE A 208 8.84 20.94 38.03
N HIS A 209 8.86 21.97 38.87
CA HIS A 209 9.73 22.03 40.04
C HIS A 209 9.33 20.93 41.06
N PRO A 210 10.27 20.23 41.72
CA PRO A 210 9.95 19.14 42.66
C PRO A 210 8.97 19.52 43.78
N SER A 211 8.97 20.79 44.23
CA SER A 211 8.03 21.29 45.25
C SER A 211 6.59 21.49 44.73
N ALA A 212 6.38 21.52 43.42
CA ALA A 212 5.06 21.61 42.77
C ALA A 212 4.57 20.24 42.25
N ALA A 213 5.39 19.19 42.35
CA ALA A 213 5.09 17.86 41.82
C ALA A 213 3.93 17.13 42.55
N SER A 214 3.40 17.68 43.66
CA SER A 214 2.23 17.12 44.35
C SER A 214 0.95 17.15 43.51
N GLY A 215 0.86 18.00 42.48
CA GLY A 215 -0.24 18.00 41.51
C GLY A 215 -0.06 17.04 40.33
N LEU A 216 1.13 16.44 40.18
CA LEU A 216 1.50 15.56 39.06
C LEU A 216 1.22 14.10 39.41
N ALA A 217 0.48 13.40 38.56
CA ALA A 217 0.29 11.96 38.72
C ALA A 217 1.61 11.22 38.49
N ARG A 218 1.99 10.35 39.40
CA ARG A 218 3.17 9.47 39.31
C ARG A 218 2.95 8.41 38.21
N PRO A 219 3.97 8.10 37.39
CA PRO A 219 3.84 7.13 36.30
C PRO A 219 3.94 5.69 36.79
N TYR A 220 3.14 4.80 36.20
CA TYR A 220 3.18 3.37 36.45
C TYR A 220 3.21 2.56 35.15
N ALA A 221 3.77 1.35 35.22
CA ALA A 221 3.57 0.32 34.20
C ALA A 221 2.76 -0.83 34.78
N ALA A 222 1.83 -1.37 33.99
CA ALA A 222 1.26 -2.68 34.27
C ALA A 222 2.28 -3.77 33.88
N MET A 223 2.53 -4.70 34.80
CA MET A 223 3.32 -5.92 34.60
C MET A 223 2.48 -6.98 33.86
N ASP A 224 3.05 -8.15 33.55
CA ASP A 224 2.32 -9.18 32.79
C ASP A 224 1.15 -9.82 33.59
N ASP A 225 1.17 -9.69 34.92
CA ASP A 225 0.10 -10.09 35.84
C ASP A 225 -0.85 -8.93 36.22
N ALA A 226 -0.77 -7.80 35.51
CA ALA A 226 -1.44 -6.53 35.79
C ALA A 226 -1.07 -5.84 37.12
N SER A 227 -0.08 -6.34 37.88
CA SER A 227 0.49 -5.61 39.01
C SER A 227 1.18 -4.32 38.54
N LEU A 228 1.28 -3.31 39.42
CA LEU A 228 1.71 -1.96 39.05
C LEU A 228 3.12 -1.66 39.55
N TYR A 229 4.01 -1.27 38.64
CA TYR A 229 5.39 -0.88 38.93
C TYR A 229 5.57 0.64 38.76
N PRO A 230 6.08 1.37 39.76
CA PRO A 230 6.33 2.81 39.65
C PRO A 230 7.52 3.09 38.73
N MET A 231 7.38 4.04 37.82
CA MET A 231 8.38 4.34 36.79
C MET A 231 9.14 5.65 37.06
N PRO A 232 10.28 5.90 36.38
CA PRO A 232 10.87 7.23 36.28
C PRO A 232 9.97 8.21 35.51
N GLN A 233 9.98 9.48 35.92
CA GLN A 233 9.23 10.55 35.25
C GLN A 233 9.83 10.87 33.87
N PRO A 234 9.06 10.87 32.75
CA PRO A 234 9.55 11.33 31.46
C PRO A 234 9.93 12.82 31.50
N PRO A 235 11.18 13.23 31.18
CA PRO A 235 11.64 14.63 31.35
C PRO A 235 11.21 15.57 30.21
N VAL A 236 10.13 15.27 29.49
CA VAL A 236 9.77 15.96 28.22
C VAL A 236 9.11 17.32 28.49
N ASN A 237 9.94 18.36 28.52
CA ASN A 237 9.56 19.76 28.75
C ASN A 237 10.05 20.67 27.60
N GLY A 238 9.74 21.96 27.64
CA GLY A 238 9.94 22.95 26.57
C GLY A 238 11.39 23.18 26.12
N SER A 239 12.37 22.76 26.93
CA SER A 239 13.79 22.76 26.55
C SER A 239 14.22 21.53 25.74
N THR A 240 13.40 20.48 25.68
CA THR A 240 13.74 19.20 25.06
C THR A 240 13.42 19.14 23.56
N ILE A 241 14.18 18.34 22.81
CA ILE A 241 14.05 18.17 21.35
C ILE A 241 12.65 17.78 20.88
N MET A 242 11.86 17.11 21.73
CA MET A 242 10.53 16.59 21.39
C MET A 242 9.37 17.28 22.12
N ALA A 243 9.61 18.41 22.78
CA ALA A 243 8.55 19.19 23.43
C ALA A 243 7.35 19.49 22.51
N PRO A 244 7.53 19.88 21.24
CA PRO A 244 6.41 20.17 20.33
C PRO A 244 5.64 18.93 19.85
N ALA A 245 6.19 17.74 20.04
CA ALA A 245 5.60 16.51 19.54
C ALA A 245 5.05 15.61 20.65
N LEU A 246 5.60 15.70 21.88
CA LEU A 246 5.26 14.88 23.05
C LEU A 246 5.26 15.60 24.41
N GLY A 247 5.65 16.88 24.49
CA GLY A 247 6.00 17.51 25.77
C GLY A 247 4.84 18.09 26.57
N GLY A 248 5.12 18.33 27.85
CA GLY A 248 4.25 19.05 28.77
C GLY A 248 3.19 18.19 29.44
N VAL A 249 2.47 18.82 30.36
CA VAL A 249 1.40 18.24 31.16
C VAL A 249 0.10 19.03 30.99
N SER A 250 -1.02 18.38 31.27
CA SER A 250 -2.35 19.01 31.34
C SER A 250 -3.25 18.19 32.26
N SER A 251 -4.46 18.67 32.51
CA SER A 251 -5.48 18.00 33.33
C SER A 251 -6.73 17.65 32.50
N ALA A 252 -7.62 16.83 33.04
CA ALA A 252 -8.87 16.51 32.34
C ALA A 252 -9.76 17.77 32.19
N ASP A 253 -9.74 18.66 33.18
CA ASP A 253 -10.45 19.94 33.12
C ASP A 253 -9.88 20.89 32.06
N ASP A 254 -8.56 21.05 31.99
CA ASP A 254 -7.92 21.95 31.02
C ASP A 254 -8.06 21.44 29.58
N LEU A 255 -7.85 20.13 29.34
CA LEU A 255 -8.08 19.54 28.01
C LEU A 255 -9.55 19.67 27.58
N THR A 256 -10.49 19.67 28.53
CA THR A 256 -11.91 19.92 28.24
C THR A 256 -12.13 21.36 27.82
N ALA A 257 -11.57 22.34 28.55
CA ALA A 257 -11.64 23.75 28.20
C ALA A 257 -10.98 24.05 26.83
N TYR A 258 -9.83 23.44 26.55
CA TYR A 258 -9.16 23.51 25.25
C TYR A 258 -10.02 22.91 24.12
N GLY A 259 -10.68 21.78 24.37
CA GLY A 259 -11.60 21.16 23.40
C GLY A 259 -12.83 22.01 23.09
N ILE A 260 -13.42 22.60 24.13
CA ILE A 260 -14.51 23.58 24.00
C ILE A 260 -14.06 24.78 23.16
N ALA A 261 -12.87 25.33 23.44
CA ALA A 261 -12.33 26.48 22.70
C ALA A 261 -12.06 26.17 21.22
N LEU A 262 -11.58 24.96 20.90
CA LEU A 262 -11.41 24.50 19.51
C LEU A 262 -12.75 24.38 18.78
N LEU A 263 -13.76 23.81 19.45
CA LEU A 263 -15.12 23.68 18.90
C LEU A 263 -15.75 25.06 18.67
N GLN A 264 -15.61 25.99 19.62
CA GLN A 264 -16.08 27.37 19.47
C GLN A 264 -15.40 28.08 18.29
N ALA A 265 -14.08 27.94 18.13
CA ALA A 265 -13.34 28.49 16.98
C ALA A 265 -13.83 27.93 15.64
N PHE A 266 -13.97 26.60 15.54
CA PHE A 266 -14.55 25.95 14.36
C PHE A 266 -15.98 26.43 14.07
N ARG A 267 -16.86 26.49 15.08
CA ARG A 267 -18.28 26.87 14.92
C ARG A 267 -18.43 28.34 14.51
N HIS A 268 -17.56 29.21 14.99
CA HIS A 268 -17.50 30.61 14.58
C HIS A 268 -17.10 30.75 13.11
N GLU A 269 -16.00 30.13 12.70
CA GLU A 269 -15.48 30.21 11.34
C GLU A 269 -16.35 29.48 10.30
N ALA A 270 -17.05 28.42 10.71
CA ALA A 270 -18.03 27.72 9.88
C ALA A 270 -19.40 28.43 9.80
N GLY A 271 -19.59 29.58 10.47
CA GLY A 271 -20.86 30.30 10.51
C GLY A 271 -21.99 29.60 11.28
N LEU A 272 -21.66 28.57 12.07
CA LEU A 272 -22.62 27.78 12.86
C LEU A 272 -23.03 28.49 14.16
N GLN A 273 -22.18 29.38 14.68
CA GLN A 273 -22.43 30.12 15.92
C GLN A 273 -21.62 31.41 15.98
N THR A 274 -22.29 32.57 16.02
CA THR A 274 -21.63 33.87 16.19
C THR A 274 -21.38 34.16 17.67
N SER A 275 -20.14 34.00 18.13
CA SER A 275 -19.69 34.48 19.44
C SER A 275 -19.21 35.94 19.37
N ASN A 276 -19.55 36.72 20.40
CA ASN A 276 -19.00 38.06 20.62
C ASN A 276 -18.57 38.15 22.11
N PRO A 277 -17.27 38.32 22.44
CA PRO A 277 -16.14 38.48 21.52
C PRO A 277 -15.86 37.24 20.64
N PRO A 278 -15.07 37.40 19.56
CA PRO A 278 -14.61 36.26 18.74
C PRO A 278 -13.81 35.25 19.58
N PRO A 279 -13.77 33.96 19.22
CA PRO A 279 -13.10 32.92 20.00
C PRO A 279 -11.60 33.20 20.16
N THR A 280 -11.02 32.77 21.28
CA THR A 280 -9.58 32.95 21.56
C THR A 280 -8.71 32.23 20.53
N ILE A 281 -8.99 30.95 20.27
CA ILE A 281 -8.32 30.18 19.21
C ILE A 281 -8.75 30.70 17.84
N LYS A 282 -7.78 30.81 16.92
CA LYS A 282 -7.98 31.21 15.53
C LYS A 282 -7.77 30.04 14.57
N HIS A 283 -8.27 30.15 13.34
CA HIS A 283 -8.23 29.14 12.29
C HIS A 283 -8.68 27.74 12.79
N GLY A 284 -9.73 27.69 13.62
CA GLY A 284 -10.31 26.46 14.13
C GLY A 284 -10.80 25.53 13.01
N LEU A 285 -11.34 26.11 11.93
CA LEU A 285 -11.73 25.36 10.73
C LEU A 285 -10.53 24.71 10.05
N GLN A 286 -9.41 25.43 9.90
CA GLN A 286 -8.20 24.90 9.26
C GLN A 286 -7.52 23.82 10.12
N GLN A 287 -7.42 24.05 11.44
CA GLN A 287 -6.82 23.10 12.39
C GLN A 287 -7.55 21.76 12.42
N LEU A 288 -8.88 21.78 12.35
CA LEU A 288 -9.71 20.58 12.40
C LEU A 288 -9.97 19.95 11.02
N SER A 289 -9.65 20.61 9.89
CA SER A 289 -9.90 20.09 8.53
C SER A 289 -8.88 19.06 8.07
N GLY A 290 -9.29 18.08 7.27
CA GLY A 290 -8.41 17.02 6.77
C GLY A 290 -7.49 17.52 5.65
N HIS A 291 -6.18 17.28 5.79
CA HIS A 291 -5.14 17.72 4.85
C HIS A 291 -4.50 16.59 4.05
N ILE A 292 -4.69 15.33 4.46
CA ILE A 292 -4.27 14.12 3.74
C ILE A 292 -5.07 12.90 4.21
N PHE A 293 -5.37 11.95 3.32
CA PHE A 293 -6.00 10.68 3.68
C PHE A 293 -5.00 9.72 4.33
N THR A 294 -5.42 9.04 5.41
CA THR A 294 -4.57 8.06 6.14
C THR A 294 -4.75 6.64 5.63
N ALA A 295 -5.84 6.37 4.90
CA ALA A 295 -6.13 5.08 4.28
C ALA A 295 -7.07 5.25 3.07
N LYS A 296 -7.00 4.33 2.10
CA LYS A 296 -8.02 4.19 1.04
C LYS A 296 -9.29 3.63 1.68
N ALA A 297 -10.34 4.44 1.78
CA ALA A 297 -11.61 4.07 2.40
C ALA A 297 -12.80 4.78 1.73
N LEU A 298 -13.99 4.16 1.80
CA LEU A 298 -15.23 4.73 1.25
C LEU A 298 -15.78 5.92 2.08
N LEU A 299 -15.51 5.91 3.39
CA LEU A 299 -15.84 6.99 4.33
C LEU A 299 -14.55 7.65 4.80
N GLU A 300 -14.61 8.95 5.11
CA GLU A 300 -13.43 9.75 5.44
C GLU A 300 -12.55 9.12 6.54
N LYS A 301 -11.29 8.88 6.21
CA LYS A 301 -10.19 8.59 7.13
C LYS A 301 -9.02 9.50 6.75
N SER A 302 -8.86 10.61 7.46
CA SER A 302 -7.87 11.65 7.13
C SER A 302 -7.12 12.13 8.38
N TYR A 303 -6.09 12.94 8.16
CA TYR A 303 -5.31 13.59 9.21
C TYR A 303 -5.35 15.11 9.04
N ALA A 304 -5.55 15.82 10.14
CA ALA A 304 -5.58 17.28 10.27
C ALA A 304 -4.40 17.74 11.15
N PHE A 305 -4.35 19.01 11.59
CA PHE A 305 -3.20 19.51 12.36
C PHE A 305 -3.16 18.97 13.80
N GLY A 306 -2.65 17.75 13.96
CA GLY A 306 -2.56 17.05 15.25
C GLY A 306 -3.75 16.14 15.54
N TRP A 307 -4.60 15.85 14.56
CA TRP A 307 -5.84 15.10 14.76
C TRP A 307 -6.07 14.04 13.69
N TYR A 308 -6.56 12.88 14.09
CA TYR A 308 -7.17 11.93 13.17
C TYR A 308 -8.64 12.29 12.98
N ARG A 309 -9.13 12.20 11.73
CA ARG A 309 -10.54 12.39 11.40
C ARG A 309 -11.13 11.08 10.90
N THR A 310 -12.27 10.70 11.46
CA THR A 310 -13.03 9.50 11.08
C THR A 310 -14.49 9.90 10.87
N GLN A 311 -14.99 9.81 9.63
CA GLN A 311 -16.43 9.93 9.38
C GLN A 311 -17.16 8.71 9.95
N LEU A 312 -18.15 8.94 10.81
CA LEU A 312 -18.99 7.88 11.37
C LEU A 312 -20.19 7.57 10.44
N PRO A 313 -20.68 6.31 10.37
CA PRO A 313 -20.31 5.14 11.18
C PRO A 313 -19.05 4.40 10.67
N ASN A 314 -18.04 4.19 11.52
CA ASN A 314 -16.76 3.60 11.11
C ASN A 314 -15.91 3.13 12.32
N THR A 315 -14.81 2.42 12.07
CA THR A 315 -13.79 2.13 13.08
C THR A 315 -13.00 3.41 13.40
N VAL A 316 -12.90 3.77 14.67
CA VAL A 316 -12.21 5.01 15.11
C VAL A 316 -10.70 4.92 14.87
N LEU A 317 -10.12 6.00 14.35
CA LEU A 317 -8.67 6.23 14.33
C LEU A 317 -8.26 7.23 15.42
N GLY A 318 -7.01 7.12 15.88
CA GLY A 318 -6.39 8.12 16.75
C GLY A 318 -6.64 7.98 18.24
N MET A 319 -7.53 7.08 18.70
CA MET A 319 -7.77 6.82 20.12
C MET A 319 -6.90 5.68 20.66
N GLY A 320 -5.58 5.89 20.64
CA GLY A 320 -4.62 4.95 21.23
C GLY A 320 -4.17 3.78 20.35
N TRP A 321 -3.53 2.80 20.98
CA TRP A 321 -2.81 1.68 20.32
C TRP A 321 -3.58 0.36 20.33
N ASN A 322 -4.83 0.37 20.78
CA ASN A 322 -5.64 -0.83 21.01
C ASN A 322 -5.81 -1.75 19.79
N SER A 323 -5.75 -1.19 18.56
CA SER A 323 -5.82 -1.95 17.31
C SER A 323 -4.66 -2.92 17.08
N ILE A 324 -3.60 -2.86 17.89
CA ILE A 324 -2.48 -3.82 17.88
C ILE A 324 -2.83 -5.09 18.68
N TYR A 325 -3.77 -4.99 19.63
CA TYR A 325 -4.01 -6.01 20.65
C TYR A 325 -5.38 -6.69 20.57
N VAL A 326 -6.24 -6.32 19.61
CA VAL A 326 -7.52 -7.00 19.37
C VAL A 326 -7.64 -7.44 17.92
N GLU A 327 -8.35 -8.54 17.66
CA GLU A 327 -8.58 -9.02 16.28
C GLU A 327 -9.43 -8.02 15.47
N LYS A 328 -10.40 -7.36 16.11
CA LYS A 328 -11.38 -6.50 15.45
C LYS A 328 -11.72 -5.27 16.30
N MET A 329 -11.29 -4.10 15.84
CA MET A 329 -11.69 -2.83 16.44
C MET A 329 -13.21 -2.59 16.32
N PRO A 330 -13.86 -2.01 17.34
CA PRO A 330 -15.27 -1.66 17.30
C PRO A 330 -15.56 -0.58 16.25
N LYS A 331 -16.81 -0.54 15.78
CA LYS A 331 -17.33 0.51 14.90
C LYS A 331 -18.36 1.31 15.67
N ILE A 332 -18.12 2.60 15.85
CA ILE A 332 -19.11 3.49 16.46
C ILE A 332 -20.19 3.78 15.41
N VAL A 333 -21.46 3.49 15.76
CA VAL A 333 -22.62 3.68 14.88
C VAL A 333 -23.61 4.63 15.54
N PRO A 334 -23.49 5.96 15.31
CA PRO A 334 -24.42 6.96 15.85
C PRO A 334 -25.89 6.67 15.50
N ARG A 335 -26.82 6.92 16.42
CA ARG A 335 -28.27 6.83 16.12
C ARG A 335 -28.71 7.83 15.05
N THR A 336 -28.07 8.99 15.01
CA THR A 336 -28.29 10.08 14.05
C THR A 336 -26.95 10.52 13.46
N HIS A 337 -26.96 11.13 12.28
CA HIS A 337 -25.71 11.66 11.70
C HIS A 337 -25.11 12.77 12.59
N VAL A 338 -23.82 12.65 12.94
CA VAL A 338 -23.07 13.59 13.81
C VAL A 338 -21.83 14.19 13.13
N GLY A 339 -21.61 13.93 11.84
CA GLY A 339 -20.41 14.34 11.12
C GLY A 339 -19.17 13.49 11.48
N PRO A 340 -17.94 14.05 11.31
CA PRO A 340 -16.71 13.36 11.65
C PRO A 340 -16.43 13.39 13.16
N LEU A 341 -15.94 12.26 13.65
CA LEU A 341 -15.23 12.16 14.92
C LEU A 341 -13.77 12.58 14.69
N ILE A 342 -13.31 13.59 15.44
CA ILE A 342 -11.97 14.14 15.34
C ILE A 342 -11.25 13.82 16.65
N ALA A 343 -10.19 13.02 16.62
CA ALA A 343 -9.59 12.45 17.83
C ALA A 343 -8.07 12.33 17.76
N HIS A 344 -7.42 12.40 18.91
CA HIS A 344 -6.01 12.04 19.05
C HIS A 344 -5.73 11.48 20.45
N GLY A 345 -4.71 10.63 20.54
CA GLY A 345 -4.22 9.99 21.76
C GLY A 345 -2.86 10.53 22.16
N GLY A 346 -2.62 10.59 23.45
CA GLY A 346 -1.36 10.92 24.08
C GLY A 346 -0.74 9.67 24.66
N SER A 347 0.53 9.39 24.34
CA SER A 347 1.25 8.29 24.98
C SER A 347 2.69 8.68 25.30
N LEU A 348 3.08 8.39 26.54
CA LEU A 348 4.44 8.45 27.07
C LEU A 348 4.65 7.28 28.04
N PRO A 349 5.90 6.94 28.40
CA PRO A 349 6.14 5.95 29.44
C PRO A 349 5.41 6.34 30.72
N GLY A 350 4.48 5.50 31.17
CA GLY A 350 3.66 5.72 32.35
C GLY A 350 2.35 6.51 32.15
N TYR A 351 1.98 6.91 30.94
CA TYR A 351 0.77 7.71 30.69
C TYR A 351 0.07 7.40 29.37
N HIS A 352 -1.26 7.28 29.45
CA HIS A 352 -2.15 7.34 28.29
C HIS A 352 -3.21 8.41 28.50
N VAL A 353 -3.42 9.23 27.47
CA VAL A 353 -4.43 10.29 27.39
C VAL A 353 -5.19 10.12 26.09
N SER A 354 -6.47 10.48 26.03
CA SER A 354 -7.18 10.62 24.75
C SER A 354 -8.16 11.77 24.77
N MET A 355 -8.39 12.32 23.59
CA MET A 355 -9.30 13.44 23.38
C MET A 355 -10.09 13.24 22.09
N ALA A 356 -11.39 13.49 22.17
CA ALA A 356 -12.34 13.37 21.07
C ALA A 356 -13.14 14.68 20.94
N LEU A 357 -13.38 15.10 19.71
CA LEU A 357 -14.21 16.24 19.33
C LEU A 357 -15.26 15.75 18.32
N LEU A 358 -16.52 16.15 18.52
CA LEU A 358 -17.65 15.85 17.65
C LEU A 358 -18.32 17.18 17.24
N PRO A 359 -17.79 17.88 16.21
CA PRO A 359 -18.23 19.24 15.89
C PRO A 359 -19.70 19.35 15.48
N GLY A 360 -20.26 18.29 14.88
CA GLY A 360 -21.67 18.25 14.47
C GLY A 360 -22.67 18.24 15.63
N ILE A 361 -22.25 17.86 16.84
CA ILE A 361 -23.08 17.90 18.07
C ILE A 361 -22.45 18.76 19.18
N ASP A 362 -21.45 19.57 18.83
CA ASP A 362 -20.77 20.52 19.74
C ASP A 362 -20.36 19.90 21.08
N SER A 363 -19.66 18.76 21.01
CA SER A 363 -19.33 17.94 22.19
C SER A 363 -17.89 17.45 22.15
N SER A 364 -17.27 17.28 23.33
CA SER A 364 -15.94 16.68 23.48
C SER A 364 -15.90 15.60 24.56
N VAL A 365 -14.92 14.69 24.45
CA VAL A 365 -14.59 13.68 25.47
C VAL A 365 -13.09 13.77 25.75
N VAL A 366 -12.72 13.72 27.03
CA VAL A 366 -11.34 13.71 27.51
C VAL A 366 -11.17 12.59 28.52
N VAL A 367 -10.08 11.84 28.42
CA VAL A 367 -9.69 10.79 29.38
C VAL A 367 -8.18 10.82 29.61
N CYS A 368 -7.74 10.88 30.87
CA CYS A 368 -6.34 10.85 31.28
C CYS A 368 -6.08 9.71 32.28
N THR A 369 -4.97 9.00 32.13
CA THR A 369 -4.54 7.91 33.03
C THR A 369 -3.03 7.96 33.29
N ASN A 370 -2.62 7.53 34.48
CA ASN A 370 -1.21 7.43 34.89
C ASN A 370 -0.67 5.99 34.85
N SER A 371 -0.94 5.27 33.76
CA SER A 371 -0.25 4.00 33.48
C SER A 371 0.02 3.79 31.99
N ILE A 372 1.18 3.21 31.68
CA ILE A 372 1.34 2.40 30.47
C ILE A 372 0.79 0.99 30.77
N ALA A 373 -0.54 0.92 30.65
CA ALA A 373 -1.34 -0.27 30.93
C ALA A 373 -1.10 -1.41 29.92
N LEU A 374 -1.66 -2.59 30.21
CA LEU A 374 -1.81 -3.68 29.26
C LEU A 374 -2.88 -3.30 28.21
N GLY A 375 -2.46 -2.51 27.21
CA GLY A 375 -3.34 -1.83 26.26
C GLY A 375 -3.53 -0.34 26.60
N ASP A 376 -4.50 0.31 25.96
CA ASP A 376 -4.81 1.74 26.19
C ASP A 376 -6.20 1.91 26.82
N VAL A 377 -6.20 2.03 28.15
CA VAL A 377 -7.39 2.32 28.97
C VAL A 377 -8.06 3.63 28.55
N SER A 378 -7.27 4.67 28.25
CA SER A 378 -7.82 5.98 27.87
C SER A 378 -8.61 5.89 26.57
N GLY A 379 -8.10 5.13 25.58
CA GLY A 379 -8.76 4.89 24.30
C GLY A 379 -10.05 4.08 24.45
N TRP A 380 -10.06 3.02 25.26
CA TRP A 380 -11.28 2.21 25.49
C TRP A 380 -12.38 3.01 26.19
N VAL A 381 -12.03 3.72 27.27
CA VAL A 381 -12.99 4.54 28.01
C VAL A 381 -13.52 5.69 27.15
N SER A 382 -12.66 6.33 26.34
CA SER A 382 -13.08 7.40 25.43
C SER A 382 -14.05 6.92 24.36
N MET A 383 -13.81 5.76 23.75
CA MET A 383 -14.76 5.18 22.79
C MET A 383 -16.11 4.82 23.45
N ALA A 384 -16.11 4.26 24.67
CA ALA A 384 -17.34 3.99 25.42
C ALA A 384 -18.15 5.26 25.73
N LEU A 385 -17.48 6.33 26.15
CA LEU A 385 -18.09 7.64 26.39
C LEU A 385 -18.65 8.25 25.08
N VAL A 386 -17.95 8.08 23.95
CA VAL A 386 -18.43 8.51 22.64
C VAL A 386 -19.66 7.71 22.19
N GLU A 387 -19.71 6.39 22.35
CA GLU A 387 -20.90 5.59 22.04
C GLU A 387 -22.12 6.00 22.88
N ALA A 388 -21.93 6.27 24.18
CA ALA A 388 -22.99 6.80 25.03
C ALA A 388 -23.43 8.22 24.63
N LEU A 389 -22.51 9.05 24.14
CA LEU A 389 -22.79 10.41 23.66
C LEU A 389 -23.61 10.41 22.35
N VAL A 390 -23.24 9.56 21.38
CA VAL A 390 -23.91 9.45 20.06
C VAL A 390 -25.10 8.47 20.04
N ASP A 391 -25.39 7.85 21.19
CA ASP A 391 -26.49 6.91 21.41
C ASP A 391 -26.44 5.67 20.50
N THR A 392 -25.25 5.06 20.38
CA THR A 392 -25.05 3.86 19.56
C THR A 392 -26.11 2.79 19.91
N PRO A 393 -26.93 2.32 18.95
CA PRO A 393 -28.05 1.40 19.24
C PRO A 393 -27.62 0.05 19.81
N GLU A 394 -26.45 -0.45 19.38
CA GLU A 394 -25.83 -1.70 19.82
C GLU A 394 -24.41 -1.35 20.30
N PRO A 395 -24.23 -0.89 21.56
CA PRO A 395 -22.93 -0.47 22.05
C PRO A 395 -21.99 -1.66 22.27
N SER A 396 -20.69 -1.40 22.13
CA SER A 396 -19.63 -2.40 22.15
C SER A 396 -19.29 -2.84 23.59
N ASP A 397 -18.95 -4.13 23.79
CA ASP A 397 -18.41 -4.60 25.07
C ASP A 397 -16.93 -4.22 25.22
N TYR A 398 -16.71 -3.00 25.72
CA TYR A 398 -15.38 -2.47 25.97
C TYR A 398 -14.61 -3.18 27.09
N LEU A 399 -15.29 -3.91 28.00
CA LEU A 399 -14.60 -4.69 29.02
C LEU A 399 -14.04 -5.99 28.43
N ALA A 400 -14.81 -6.67 27.57
CA ALA A 400 -14.32 -7.82 26.81
C ALA A 400 -13.14 -7.43 25.91
N LEU A 401 -13.26 -6.33 25.16
CA LEU A 401 -12.19 -5.80 24.30
C LEU A 401 -10.93 -5.40 25.10
N ALA A 402 -11.09 -4.77 26.26
CA ALA A 402 -9.97 -4.45 27.15
C ALA A 402 -9.30 -5.72 27.73
N SER A 403 -10.08 -6.76 28.01
CA SER A 403 -9.58 -8.04 28.51
C SER A 403 -8.79 -8.81 27.44
N GLU A 404 -9.30 -8.86 26.21
CA GLU A 404 -8.59 -9.39 25.04
C GLU A 404 -7.28 -8.62 24.82
N ALA A 405 -7.36 -7.28 24.80
CA ALA A 405 -6.20 -6.42 24.62
C ALA A 405 -5.13 -6.64 25.70
N ALA A 406 -5.54 -6.77 26.97
CA ALA A 406 -4.61 -6.97 28.07
C ALA A 406 -3.86 -8.31 27.96
N GLY A 407 -4.59 -9.40 27.70
CA GLY A 407 -3.98 -10.72 27.49
C GLY A 407 -3.06 -10.77 26.27
N ASN A 408 -3.42 -10.10 25.17
CA ASN A 408 -2.58 -9.99 23.98
C ASN A 408 -1.35 -9.09 24.20
N ALA A 409 -1.47 -8.03 25.01
CA ALA A 409 -0.36 -7.14 25.37
C ALA A 409 0.68 -7.84 26.27
N ALA A 410 0.25 -8.59 27.29
CA ALA A 410 1.15 -9.37 28.14
C ALA A 410 1.93 -10.46 27.36
N LEU A 411 1.33 -10.98 26.29
CA LEU A 411 1.97 -11.97 25.41
C LEU A 411 2.75 -11.35 24.23
N SER A 412 2.78 -10.02 24.07
CA SER A 412 3.31 -9.35 22.88
C SER A 412 4.79 -9.67 22.62
N VAL A 413 5.67 -9.43 23.59
CA VAL A 413 7.12 -9.73 23.49
C VAL A 413 7.36 -11.23 23.36
N LYS A 414 6.67 -12.07 24.15
CA LYS A 414 6.79 -13.55 24.06
C LYS A 414 6.43 -14.10 22.67
N ARG A 415 5.36 -13.57 22.05
CA ARG A 415 4.98 -13.89 20.67
C ARG A 415 6.00 -13.37 19.66
N PHE A 416 6.63 -12.23 19.93
CA PHE A 416 7.69 -11.66 19.10
C PHE A 416 9.00 -12.45 19.21
N GLU A 417 9.43 -12.89 20.39
CA GLU A 417 10.54 -13.81 20.61
C GLU A 417 10.33 -15.13 19.84
N VAL A 418 9.12 -15.69 19.87
CA VAL A 418 8.77 -16.88 19.09
C VAL A 418 8.93 -16.65 17.58
N LYS A 419 8.50 -15.49 17.06
CA LYS A 419 8.66 -15.10 15.65
C LYS A 419 10.11 -14.83 15.26
N LEU A 420 10.83 -14.07 16.08
CA LEU A 420 12.25 -13.73 15.91
C LEU A 420 13.06 -15.03 15.79
N GLU A 421 12.85 -15.96 16.72
CA GLU A 421 13.51 -17.25 16.70
C GLU A 421 13.09 -18.16 15.54
N ALA A 422 11.84 -18.07 15.07
CA ALA A 422 11.38 -18.83 13.90
C ALA A 422 11.94 -18.28 12.57
N ALA A 423 12.43 -17.04 12.56
CA ALA A 423 13.10 -16.40 11.43
C ALA A 423 14.63 -16.56 11.46
N ARG A 424 15.16 -17.39 12.36
CA ARG A 424 16.60 -17.72 12.45
C ARG A 424 16.97 -18.72 11.34
N THR A 425 18.03 -18.46 10.59
CA THR A 425 18.33 -19.13 9.31
C THR A 425 19.09 -20.46 9.41
N THR A 426 19.27 -21.01 10.62
CA THR A 426 20.21 -22.12 10.87
C THR A 426 19.78 -23.46 10.26
N GLY A 427 20.35 -23.78 9.10
CA GLY A 427 20.34 -25.11 8.48
C GLY A 427 21.70 -25.46 7.88
N GLY A 428 22.40 -26.43 8.49
CA GLY A 428 23.75 -26.85 8.10
C GLY A 428 24.86 -26.04 8.78
N ASP A 429 25.76 -26.73 9.49
CA ASP A 429 26.99 -26.24 10.11
C ASP A 429 26.94 -24.78 10.59
N GLY A 430 26.19 -24.55 11.67
CA GLY A 430 26.04 -23.24 12.30
C GLY A 430 27.39 -22.65 12.65
N ALA A 431 27.85 -21.70 11.84
CA ALA A 431 29.07 -20.95 12.08
C ALA A 431 28.96 -20.30 13.46
N LEU A 432 29.77 -20.81 14.40
CA LEU A 432 29.89 -20.25 15.73
C LEU A 432 30.27 -18.76 15.60
N PRO A 433 29.77 -17.89 16.49
CA PRO A 433 30.25 -16.52 16.54
C PRO A 433 31.78 -16.53 16.71
N ARG A 434 32.42 -15.50 16.16
CA ARG A 434 33.84 -15.20 16.35
C ARG A 434 34.17 -15.05 17.84
N SER A 435 35.46 -14.97 18.18
CA SER A 435 35.85 -14.80 19.58
C SER A 435 35.18 -13.54 20.15
N ARG A 436 34.67 -13.61 21.39
CA ARG A 436 33.87 -12.50 21.96
C ARG A 436 34.66 -11.18 21.98
N GLU A 437 35.97 -11.29 22.13
CA GLU A 437 36.96 -10.22 22.11
C GLU A 437 36.97 -9.45 20.76
N GLU A 438 36.59 -10.08 19.64
CA GLU A 438 36.50 -9.43 18.33
C GLU A 438 35.28 -8.50 18.18
N TYR A 439 34.20 -8.71 18.94
CA TYR A 439 33.05 -7.80 18.94
C TYR A 439 33.21 -6.62 19.89
N VAL A 440 34.05 -6.75 20.93
CA VAL A 440 34.29 -5.67 21.89
C VAL A 440 34.86 -4.44 21.17
N GLY A 441 34.30 -3.26 21.43
CA GLY A 441 34.73 -2.01 20.80
C GLY A 441 33.64 -0.95 20.71
N ARG A 442 34.04 0.24 20.27
CA ARG A 442 33.15 1.37 20.00
C ARG A 442 32.88 1.49 18.51
N TYR A 443 31.60 1.55 18.15
CA TYR A 443 31.11 1.68 16.77
C TYR A 443 30.37 3.02 16.62
N ARG A 444 30.48 3.67 15.46
CA ARG A 444 29.90 5.00 15.19
C ARG A 444 29.22 5.06 13.82
N ASP A 445 28.00 5.62 13.79
CA ASP A 445 27.35 6.13 12.58
C ASP A 445 27.91 7.54 12.33
N GLU A 446 28.77 7.69 11.32
CA GLU A 446 29.40 8.98 11.00
C GLU A 446 28.43 10.01 10.42
N LYS A 447 27.31 9.57 9.82
CA LYS A 447 26.29 10.47 9.24
C LYS A 447 25.35 11.04 10.31
N ARG A 448 25.05 10.28 11.35
CA ARG A 448 24.13 10.68 12.45
C ARG A 448 24.81 11.02 13.77
N GLY A 449 26.13 10.83 13.87
CA GLY A 449 26.89 11.00 15.10
C GLY A 449 26.59 9.95 16.19
N TRP A 450 25.77 8.94 15.90
CA TRP A 450 25.32 7.92 16.85
C TRP A 450 26.44 6.95 17.20
N VAL A 451 26.47 6.47 18.45
CA VAL A 451 27.51 5.56 18.96
C VAL A 451 26.87 4.36 19.67
N ILE A 452 27.50 3.20 19.54
CA ILE A 452 27.28 2.05 20.45
C ILE A 452 28.64 1.53 20.96
N ASP A 453 28.68 1.15 22.24
CA ASP A 453 29.81 0.43 22.83
C ASP A 453 29.40 -1.02 23.05
N VAL A 454 30.15 -1.97 22.47
CA VAL A 454 30.00 -3.40 22.75
C VAL A 454 31.06 -3.78 23.77
N ARG A 455 30.63 -4.41 24.86
CA ARG A 455 31.46 -4.68 26.05
C ARG A 455 31.34 -6.15 26.47
N ALA A 456 32.39 -6.69 27.08
CA ALA A 456 32.35 -8.01 27.69
C ALA A 456 31.56 -7.97 29.00
N ARG A 457 30.65 -8.92 29.19
CA ARG A 457 29.83 -9.08 30.39
C ARG A 457 29.48 -10.54 30.59
N ASP A 458 30.20 -11.23 31.48
CA ASP A 458 30.04 -12.67 31.73
C ASP A 458 28.64 -13.06 32.27
N THR A 459 27.85 -12.10 32.74
CA THR A 459 26.46 -12.31 33.19
C THR A 459 25.42 -12.22 32.07
N ALA A 460 25.80 -11.82 30.85
CA ALA A 460 24.90 -11.75 29.70
C ALA A 460 24.85 -13.10 28.95
N PRO A 461 23.73 -13.48 28.30
CA PRO A 461 23.60 -14.77 27.63
C PRO A 461 24.66 -15.09 26.58
N SER A 462 25.21 -14.09 25.89
CA SER A 462 26.32 -14.25 24.95
C SER A 462 27.70 -13.84 25.50
N GLY A 463 27.81 -13.51 26.78
CA GLY A 463 29.01 -12.90 27.36
C GLY A 463 29.28 -11.45 26.90
N LEU A 464 28.33 -10.80 26.21
CA LEU A 464 28.46 -9.44 25.68
C LEU A 464 27.26 -8.57 26.08
N GLU A 465 27.45 -7.25 26.10
CA GLU A 465 26.38 -6.25 26.17
C GLU A 465 26.59 -5.14 25.14
N VAL A 466 25.52 -4.40 24.81
CA VAL A 466 25.57 -3.16 24.04
C VAL A 466 25.12 -1.98 24.91
N ALA A 467 25.91 -0.91 24.94
CA ALA A 467 25.55 0.37 25.55
C ALA A 467 25.33 1.44 24.47
N PHE A 468 24.08 1.86 24.29
CA PHE A 468 23.75 2.93 23.33
C PHE A 468 24.28 4.29 23.82
N GLN A 469 24.84 5.09 22.91
CA GLN A 469 25.63 6.30 23.20
C GLN A 469 26.81 6.07 24.18
N GLY A 470 27.21 4.82 24.41
CA GLY A 470 28.22 4.45 25.41
C GLY A 470 27.79 4.68 26.86
N LEU A 471 26.50 4.86 27.12
CA LEU A 471 25.95 5.15 28.45
C LEU A 471 25.56 3.86 29.19
N ASP A 472 26.00 3.72 30.44
CA ASP A 472 25.69 2.55 31.28
C ASP A 472 24.18 2.41 31.55
N SER A 473 23.46 3.53 31.70
CA SER A 473 21.99 3.53 31.81
C SER A 473 21.28 3.02 30.54
N GLN A 474 22.02 2.88 29.43
CA GLN A 474 21.54 2.41 28.13
C GLN A 474 22.16 1.06 27.74
N ALA A 475 22.80 0.36 28.69
CA ALA A 475 23.31 -0.98 28.51
C ALA A 475 22.17 -2.02 28.42
N TRP A 476 22.31 -2.99 27.51
CA TRP A 476 21.43 -4.14 27.33
C TRP A 476 22.27 -5.40 27.10
N ALA A 477 21.95 -6.48 27.81
CA ALA A 477 22.60 -7.77 27.61
C ALA A 477 22.34 -8.28 26.19
N LEU A 478 23.39 -8.80 25.54
CA LEU A 478 23.27 -9.42 24.23
C LEU A 478 23.02 -10.93 24.37
N SER A 479 22.14 -11.43 23.52
CA SER A 479 21.94 -12.85 23.26
C SER A 479 22.43 -13.17 21.85
N HIS A 480 23.14 -14.28 21.66
CA HIS A 480 23.53 -14.71 20.32
C HIS A 480 22.28 -15.13 19.52
N TYR A 481 22.21 -14.67 18.27
CA TYR A 481 21.09 -14.94 17.38
C TYR A 481 21.52 -15.84 16.22
N GLU A 482 22.36 -15.38 15.30
CA GLU A 482 22.89 -16.21 14.21
C GLU A 482 24.16 -15.61 13.64
N HIS A 483 25.16 -16.43 13.27
CA HIS A 483 26.44 -15.95 12.73
C HIS A 483 27.04 -14.82 13.61
N ASP A 484 27.41 -13.70 13.00
CA ASP A 484 27.84 -12.45 13.64
C ASP A 484 26.67 -11.52 14.08
N THR A 485 25.48 -12.07 14.33
CA THR A 485 24.29 -11.32 14.75
C THR A 485 23.92 -11.60 16.21
N PHE A 486 23.69 -10.53 16.96
CA PHE A 486 23.26 -10.57 18.35
C PHE A 486 21.96 -9.80 18.53
N SER A 487 21.10 -10.24 19.45
CA SER A 487 19.90 -9.51 19.82
C SER A 487 20.01 -8.88 21.20
N TRP A 488 19.49 -7.67 21.34
CA TRP A 488 19.34 -6.95 22.61
C TRP A 488 17.88 -6.92 23.10
N LEU A 489 17.01 -7.78 22.56
CA LEU A 489 15.62 -7.89 23.00
C LEU A 489 15.54 -8.34 24.47
N ALA A 490 15.01 -7.47 25.30
CA ALA A 490 14.69 -7.74 26.71
C ALA A 490 13.20 -8.08 26.90
N SER A 491 12.87 -8.71 28.04
CA SER A 491 11.49 -9.02 28.40
C SER A 491 10.59 -7.77 28.44
N ARG A 492 9.27 -7.95 28.23
CA ARG A 492 8.32 -6.82 28.27
C ARG A 492 8.38 -6.04 29.58
N GLU A 493 8.47 -6.75 30.69
CA GLU A 493 8.57 -6.14 32.01
C GLU A 493 9.87 -5.38 32.22
N GLU A 494 11.02 -5.92 31.78
CA GLU A 494 12.30 -5.22 31.90
C GLU A 494 12.29 -3.91 31.09
N GLN A 495 11.76 -3.95 29.86
CA GLN A 495 11.58 -2.76 29.04
C GLN A 495 10.64 -1.75 29.72
N ALA A 496 9.51 -2.19 30.28
CA ALA A 496 8.54 -1.33 30.95
C ALA A 496 9.11 -0.71 32.25
N LYS A 497 9.77 -1.53 33.09
CA LYS A 497 10.46 -1.10 34.32
C LYS A 497 11.51 -0.02 34.02
N ARG A 498 12.23 -0.16 32.89
CA ARG A 498 13.22 0.81 32.39
C ARG A 498 12.64 1.94 31.53
N GLY A 499 11.35 2.26 31.66
CA GLY A 499 10.78 3.45 31.02
C GLY A 499 10.71 3.41 29.49
N ARG A 500 10.86 2.25 28.84
CA ARG A 500 10.72 2.11 27.38
C ARG A 500 9.23 1.99 26.99
N MET A 501 8.88 2.51 25.82
CA MET A 501 7.56 2.29 25.24
C MET A 501 7.41 0.84 24.76
N VAL A 502 6.58 0.07 25.46
CA VAL A 502 6.29 -1.35 25.16
C VAL A 502 5.03 -1.57 24.32
N THR A 503 4.39 -0.49 23.86
CA THR A 503 3.09 -0.51 23.16
C THR A 503 3.18 -0.47 21.62
N TYR A 504 4.38 -0.44 21.04
CA TYR A 504 4.58 -0.35 19.59
C TYR A 504 4.73 -1.72 18.91
N PRO A 505 4.43 -1.82 17.60
CA PRO A 505 4.75 -3.01 16.83
C PRO A 505 6.26 -3.29 16.88
N LEU A 506 6.62 -4.47 17.38
CA LEU A 506 8.01 -4.91 17.51
C LEU A 506 8.53 -5.32 16.11
N VAL A 507 9.64 -4.71 15.69
CA VAL A 507 10.30 -4.96 14.40
C VAL A 507 11.62 -5.70 14.67
N ALA A 508 11.89 -6.80 13.97
CA ALA A 508 13.05 -7.66 14.23
C ALA A 508 14.36 -6.87 14.25
N ASP A 509 14.60 -6.08 13.21
CA ASP A 509 15.87 -5.38 12.98
C ASP A 509 16.10 -4.23 13.98
N HIS A 510 15.06 -3.74 14.65
CA HIS A 510 15.22 -2.81 15.79
C HIS A 510 16.04 -3.47 16.91
N PHE A 511 15.87 -4.77 17.12
CA PHE A 511 16.46 -5.53 18.22
C PHE A 511 17.64 -6.40 17.83
N LYS A 512 18.20 -6.24 16.61
CA LYS A 512 19.38 -6.97 16.12
C LYS A 512 20.58 -6.02 15.96
N LEU A 513 21.77 -6.56 16.19
CA LEU A 513 23.05 -5.97 15.81
C LEU A 513 23.77 -6.96 14.92
N HIS A 514 24.05 -6.55 13.68
CA HIS A 514 24.79 -7.35 12.71
C HIS A 514 26.23 -6.83 12.63
N PHE A 515 27.21 -7.67 12.96
CA PHE A 515 28.62 -7.34 12.80
C PHE A 515 29.14 -7.93 11.48
N GLN A 516 30.03 -7.20 10.81
CA GLN A 516 30.71 -7.67 9.59
C GLN A 516 32.22 -7.76 9.85
N ALA A 517 32.91 -8.58 9.07
CA ALA A 517 34.38 -8.59 9.05
C ALA A 517 34.87 -7.36 8.27
N GLY A 518 35.83 -6.60 8.83
CA GLY A 518 36.39 -5.45 8.16
C GLY A 518 37.39 -5.86 7.07
N HIS A 519 37.28 -5.28 5.88
CA HIS A 519 38.37 -5.31 4.90
C HIS A 519 39.52 -4.42 5.40
N GLU A 520 40.60 -5.02 5.90
CA GLU A 520 41.80 -4.28 6.28
C GLU A 520 42.59 -3.82 5.05
N ASN A 521 42.90 -2.52 5.01
CA ASN A 521 43.98 -1.96 4.21
C ASN A 521 44.79 -0.99 5.08
N GLY A 522 45.92 -1.46 5.62
CA GLY A 522 46.99 -0.61 6.15
C GLY A 522 46.92 -0.20 7.63
N SER A 523 47.79 -0.84 8.43
CA SER A 523 48.47 -0.31 9.64
C SER A 523 47.91 0.94 10.34
N VAL A 524 47.26 0.76 11.49
CA VAL A 524 47.02 1.80 12.52
C VAL A 524 47.38 1.22 13.90
N PRO A 525 48.03 1.98 14.82
CA PRO A 525 48.42 1.47 16.15
C PRO A 525 47.24 1.04 17.03
N GLU A 526 47.49 0.09 17.94
CA GLU A 526 46.48 -0.64 18.73
C GLU A 526 45.53 0.21 19.60
N THR A 527 45.86 1.48 19.87
CA THR A 527 45.07 2.36 20.73
C THR A 527 43.84 3.00 20.07
N THR A 528 43.63 2.83 18.76
CA THR A 528 42.46 3.40 18.05
C THR A 528 41.86 2.49 16.98
N ARG A 529 41.43 1.27 17.36
CA ARG A 529 40.57 0.44 16.48
C ARG A 529 39.18 1.07 16.30
N ARG A 530 39.02 1.93 15.28
CA ARG A 530 37.71 2.41 14.80
C ARG A 530 37.04 1.28 14.01
N LYS A 531 35.92 0.74 14.52
CA LYS A 531 35.09 -0.24 13.80
C LYS A 531 33.84 0.48 13.26
N SER A 532 33.65 0.45 11.95
CA SER A 532 32.42 0.95 11.32
C SER A 532 31.32 -0.13 11.33
N LEU A 533 30.07 0.31 11.29
CA LEU A 533 28.90 -0.54 10.99
C LEU A 533 28.46 -0.20 9.57
N GLN A 534 28.29 -1.21 8.71
CA GLN A 534 27.68 -1.07 7.39
C GLN A 534 26.42 -1.94 7.26
N SER A 535 25.50 -1.45 6.41
CA SER A 535 24.34 -2.18 5.90
C SER A 535 24.76 -3.03 4.70
N PRO A 536 24.20 -4.24 4.47
CA PRO A 536 24.61 -5.09 3.34
C PRO A 536 24.34 -4.42 2.00
N ALA A 537 25.25 -4.57 1.03
CA ALA A 537 25.19 -3.95 -0.29
C ALA A 537 24.55 -4.85 -1.36
N SER A 538 23.76 -4.25 -2.27
CA SER A 538 23.32 -4.83 -3.53
C SER A 538 24.12 -4.25 -4.70
N THR A 539 24.46 -5.06 -5.70
CA THR A 539 25.20 -4.63 -6.89
C THR A 539 24.30 -3.99 -7.94
N GLU A 540 24.59 -2.75 -8.36
CA GLU A 540 24.96 -2.36 -9.75
C GLU A 540 24.91 -0.83 -9.98
N GLN A 541 25.70 -0.35 -10.95
CA GLN A 541 25.74 1.04 -11.45
C GLN A 541 25.46 1.08 -12.95
N PRO A 542 24.61 2.01 -13.45
CA PRO A 542 24.52 2.35 -14.86
C PRO A 542 25.41 3.58 -15.22
N PRO A 543 26.05 3.62 -16.40
CA PRO A 543 26.83 4.78 -16.88
C PRO A 543 25.96 5.79 -17.67
N SER A 544 26.41 7.04 -17.73
CA SER A 544 25.73 8.16 -18.43
C SER A 544 26.38 8.52 -19.79
N PRO A 545 25.65 9.20 -20.71
CA PRO A 545 26.22 9.82 -21.90
C PRO A 545 26.54 11.34 -21.72
N PRO A 546 27.36 11.97 -22.59
CA PRO A 546 28.11 13.19 -22.24
C PRO A 546 27.83 14.45 -23.09
N THR A 547 28.20 15.62 -22.57
CA THR A 547 28.53 16.80 -23.41
C THR A 547 29.70 17.60 -22.82
N ASN A 548 30.62 18.04 -23.70
CA ASN A 548 31.82 18.83 -23.41
C ASN A 548 31.73 20.16 -24.22
N PRO A 549 32.34 21.29 -23.80
CA PRO A 549 33.56 21.69 -24.54
C PRO A 549 34.65 22.51 -23.77
N ARG A 550 35.90 22.06 -23.91
CA ARG A 550 37.15 22.80 -24.26
C ARG A 550 37.44 24.22 -23.71
N HIS A 551 38.59 24.36 -23.01
CA HIS A 551 39.77 25.24 -23.30
C HIS A 551 40.68 25.36 -22.04
N VAL A 552 41.99 25.68 -22.02
CA VAL A 552 43.21 25.45 -22.82
C VAL A 552 44.43 25.90 -21.96
N GLN A 553 45.46 25.05 -21.83
CA GLN A 553 46.92 25.26 -21.63
C GLN A 553 47.59 26.23 -20.59
N GLY A 554 48.66 25.68 -19.95
CA GLY A 554 49.89 26.39 -19.47
C GLY A 554 49.93 26.77 -17.97
N LEU A 555 51.04 26.70 -17.20
CA LEU A 555 52.44 26.21 -17.39
C LEU A 555 53.06 25.90 -15.98
N ALA A 556 54.20 25.19 -15.90
CA ALA A 556 54.89 24.70 -14.68
C ALA A 556 55.44 25.77 -13.69
N GLY A 557 55.81 25.48 -12.42
CA GLY A 557 55.76 24.23 -11.63
C GLY A 557 56.60 24.27 -10.32
N LYS A 558 56.57 23.17 -9.53
CA LYS A 558 57.22 22.94 -8.19
C LYS A 558 56.61 23.80 -7.04
N ILE A 559 56.33 23.31 -5.82
CA ILE A 559 56.89 22.20 -5.02
C ILE A 559 55.77 21.27 -4.53
N ALA A 560 56.08 20.00 -4.23
CA ALA A 560 55.13 19.01 -3.74
C ALA A 560 54.95 19.07 -2.21
N ASP A 561 53.70 19.21 -1.75
CA ASP A 561 53.17 18.45 -0.59
C ASP A 561 51.64 18.58 -0.47
N HIS A 562 51.00 17.56 0.11
CA HIS A 562 49.61 17.51 0.61
C HIS A 562 48.39 17.67 -0.35
N CYS A 563 47.72 16.53 -0.56
CA CYS A 563 46.26 16.32 -0.67
C CYS A 563 45.40 17.15 -1.65
N GLN A 564 45.12 16.56 -2.82
CA GLN A 564 43.75 16.59 -3.39
C GLN A 564 43.33 15.25 -4.01
N SER A 565 42.06 14.90 -3.77
CA SER A 565 41.15 13.99 -4.49
C SER A 565 41.61 12.57 -4.88
N THR A 566 40.93 11.57 -4.31
CA THR A 566 40.47 10.39 -5.06
C THR A 566 39.02 10.07 -4.73
N ALA A 567 38.18 10.06 -5.78
CA ALA A 567 36.87 9.45 -5.94
C ALA A 567 36.02 9.10 -4.69
N THR A 568 35.02 9.93 -4.42
CA THR A 568 33.75 9.51 -3.79
C THR A 568 33.04 8.48 -4.67
N SER A 569 32.54 7.40 -4.07
CA SER A 569 31.54 6.52 -4.69
C SER A 569 30.34 6.38 -3.75
N ASP A 570 29.20 6.90 -4.19
CA ASP A 570 27.88 6.75 -3.57
C ASP A 570 27.15 5.52 -4.14
N ILE A 571 26.26 4.92 -3.33
CA ILE A 571 25.04 4.12 -3.64
C ILE A 571 24.64 3.38 -2.33
N ILE A 572 23.44 3.52 -1.72
CA ILE A 572 22.03 3.33 -2.14
C ILE A 572 21.60 1.85 -2.11
N LEU A 573 20.45 1.55 -1.47
CA LEU A 573 19.92 0.20 -1.25
C LEU A 573 18.41 0.13 -1.55
N ASP A 574 18.00 -0.94 -2.25
CA ASP A 574 16.65 -1.24 -2.73
C ASP A 574 16.09 -2.51 -2.04
N PRO A 575 14.84 -2.50 -1.49
CA PRO A 575 14.29 -3.63 -0.73
C PRO A 575 13.42 -4.57 -1.59
N ARG A 576 13.99 -5.26 -2.58
CA ARG A 576 13.30 -6.32 -3.37
C ARG A 576 14.21 -7.49 -3.70
N ALA A 577 14.05 -8.61 -2.97
CA ALA A 577 14.35 -10.01 -3.33
C ALA A 577 14.87 -10.78 -2.10
N ALA A 578 14.01 -11.56 -1.42
CA ALA A 578 14.45 -12.62 -0.51
C ALA A 578 13.31 -13.59 -0.06
N MET A 579 12.47 -14.13 -0.96
CA MET A 579 11.52 -15.18 -0.56
C MET A 579 11.10 -16.15 -1.68
N SER A 580 12.02 -17.05 -2.08
CA SER A 580 11.73 -18.21 -2.94
C SER A 580 12.21 -19.54 -2.33
N ASP A 581 13.52 -19.72 -2.14
CA ASP A 581 14.10 -21.07 -2.02
C ASP A 581 14.55 -21.40 -0.61
N LEU A 582 13.83 -22.30 0.10
CA LEU A 582 14.37 -23.22 1.14
C LEU A 582 13.33 -24.16 1.82
N LEU A 583 12.38 -24.79 1.09
CA LEU A 583 11.51 -25.83 1.68
C LEU A 583 11.15 -27.04 0.78
N GLU A 584 12.17 -27.81 0.38
CA GLU A 584 12.13 -29.29 0.18
C GLU A 584 13.57 -29.81 0.38
N ASN A 585 13.93 -30.81 1.21
CA ASN A 585 13.25 -31.58 2.27
C ASN A 585 14.30 -31.94 3.35
N GLY A 586 13.98 -32.36 4.58
CA GLY A 586 12.68 -32.58 5.24
C GLY A 586 12.89 -33.05 6.70
N THR A 587 11.80 -33.13 7.50
CA THR A 587 11.59 -33.96 8.73
C THR A 587 12.76 -34.23 9.71
N ASN A 588 12.77 -33.83 10.99
CA ASN A 588 11.76 -33.93 12.07
C ASN A 588 11.89 -32.72 13.04
N VAL A 589 10.84 -31.96 13.43
CA VAL A 589 9.63 -32.30 14.22
C VAL A 589 9.88 -32.55 15.72
N GLN A 590 10.36 -31.51 16.42
CA GLN A 590 9.52 -30.80 17.41
C GLN A 590 9.53 -29.31 17.05
N LYS A 591 8.78 -29.00 16.00
CA LYS A 591 8.78 -27.69 15.32
C LYS A 591 7.84 -26.71 16.02
N LYS A 592 8.29 -25.46 16.19
CA LYS A 592 7.38 -24.33 16.44
C LYS A 592 6.30 -24.32 15.35
N VAL A 593 5.04 -24.15 15.76
CA VAL A 593 3.92 -24.05 14.82
C VAL A 593 4.07 -22.72 14.08
N ALA A 594 4.58 -22.79 12.85
CA ALA A 594 4.59 -21.65 11.94
C ALA A 594 3.16 -21.14 11.76
N HIS A 595 3.01 -19.82 11.56
CA HIS A 595 1.74 -19.28 11.07
C HIS A 595 1.39 -20.04 9.77
N PRO A 596 0.14 -20.48 9.55
CA PRO A 596 -0.19 -21.36 8.42
C PRO A 596 0.04 -20.71 7.04
N LEU A 597 0.26 -19.39 7.00
CA LEU A 597 0.65 -18.61 5.82
C LEU A 597 2.06 -18.00 5.94
N ALA A 598 2.92 -18.48 6.86
CA ALA A 598 4.27 -17.96 7.07
C ALA A 598 5.19 -18.12 5.85
N ASN A 599 4.94 -19.15 5.04
CA ASN A 599 5.76 -19.55 3.90
C ASN A 599 5.02 -19.29 2.57
N VAL A 600 4.17 -18.27 2.52
CA VAL A 600 3.62 -17.80 1.22
C VAL A 600 4.79 -17.13 0.48
N PRO A 601 5.22 -17.64 -0.69
CA PRO A 601 6.36 -17.10 -1.42
C PRO A 601 6.09 -15.68 -1.93
N GLU A 602 7.15 -14.93 -2.20
CA GLU A 602 7.02 -13.64 -2.90
C GLU A 602 6.53 -13.89 -4.33
N GLY A 603 5.45 -13.20 -4.71
CA GLY A 603 4.82 -13.40 -6.01
C GLY A 603 5.51 -12.60 -7.10
N GLU A 604 6.21 -13.27 -8.01
CA GLU A 604 6.72 -12.65 -9.24
C GLU A 604 5.55 -12.23 -10.15
N LEU A 605 5.22 -10.94 -10.12
CA LEU A 605 4.33 -10.34 -11.11
C LEU A 605 5.14 -9.83 -12.30
N GLU A 606 4.76 -10.31 -13.48
CA GLU A 606 5.33 -9.95 -14.78
C GLU A 606 5.56 -8.42 -14.93
N SER A 607 6.68 -8.06 -15.57
CA SER A 607 7.31 -6.73 -15.56
C SER A 607 6.43 -5.52 -15.95
N LEU A 608 5.25 -5.73 -16.53
CA LEU A 608 4.37 -4.69 -17.07
C LEU A 608 4.04 -3.58 -16.05
N ASN A 609 3.83 -3.90 -14.77
CA ASN A 609 3.58 -2.89 -13.74
C ASN A 609 4.82 -2.02 -13.45
N ALA A 610 6.02 -2.62 -13.51
CA ALA A 610 7.29 -1.90 -13.35
C ALA A 610 7.58 -1.04 -14.59
N LEU A 611 7.35 -1.58 -15.79
CA LEU A 611 7.48 -0.85 -17.05
C LEU A 611 6.50 0.33 -17.14
N GLN A 612 5.25 0.16 -16.68
CA GLN A 612 4.28 1.27 -16.59
C GLN A 612 4.75 2.36 -15.62
N ALA A 613 5.38 2.00 -14.49
CA ALA A 613 5.96 2.96 -13.56
C ALA A 613 7.15 3.70 -14.20
N GLN A 614 8.03 3.01 -14.93
CA GLN A 614 9.11 3.63 -15.70
C GLN A 614 8.55 4.63 -16.73
N PHE A 615 7.59 4.23 -17.57
CA PHE A 615 6.93 5.12 -18.53
C PHE A 615 6.27 6.32 -17.87
N THR A 616 5.66 6.13 -16.69
CA THR A 616 5.00 7.22 -15.95
C THR A 616 6.00 8.23 -15.41
N ASN A 617 7.15 7.76 -14.93
CA ASN A 617 8.21 8.59 -14.35
C ASN A 617 9.10 9.26 -15.41
N ASP A 618 9.13 8.76 -16.65
CA ASP A 618 9.85 9.38 -17.76
C ASP A 618 9.25 10.75 -18.11
N SER A 619 10.05 11.81 -18.08
CA SER A 619 9.64 13.18 -18.38
C SER A 619 9.85 13.60 -19.84
N ARG A 620 10.40 12.71 -20.68
CA ARG A 620 10.65 12.99 -22.10
C ARG A 620 9.34 13.22 -22.87
N PRO A 621 9.22 14.31 -23.66
CA PRO A 621 7.97 14.70 -24.32
C PRO A 621 7.61 13.83 -25.53
N ASP A 622 8.56 13.08 -26.06
CA ASP A 622 8.47 12.18 -27.23
C ASP A 622 8.22 10.71 -26.84
N LYS A 623 8.03 10.42 -25.55
CA LYS A 623 7.81 9.05 -25.05
C LYS A 623 6.57 8.38 -25.65
N ALA A 624 6.70 7.10 -26.02
CA ALA A 624 5.64 6.31 -26.64
C ALA A 624 5.29 5.08 -25.79
N ASP A 625 4.03 4.98 -25.33
CA ASP A 625 3.49 3.76 -24.71
C ASP A 625 2.96 2.82 -25.80
N LEU A 626 3.74 1.78 -26.07
CA LEU A 626 3.38 0.68 -26.96
C LEU A 626 3.31 -0.65 -26.17
N MET A 627 3.16 -0.60 -24.84
CA MET A 627 3.16 -1.79 -23.98
C MET A 627 1.78 -2.46 -23.98
N CYS A 628 0.73 -1.67 -23.78
CA CYS A 628 -0.63 -2.16 -23.52
C CYS A 628 -1.48 -2.23 -24.80
N GLY A 629 -2.25 -3.32 -24.96
CA GLY A 629 -3.22 -3.49 -26.04
C GLY A 629 -4.54 -2.77 -25.77
N VAL A 630 -4.50 -1.44 -25.71
CA VAL A 630 -5.67 -0.56 -25.53
C VAL A 630 -5.77 0.35 -26.75
N TYR A 631 -6.95 0.45 -27.36
CA TYR A 631 -7.16 1.28 -28.54
C TYR A 631 -7.23 2.77 -28.15
N GLN A 632 -6.39 3.57 -28.81
CA GLN A 632 -6.25 5.01 -28.58
C GLN A 632 -6.66 5.82 -29.81
N THR A 633 -7.06 7.07 -29.60
CA THR A 633 -7.26 8.04 -30.68
C THR A 633 -5.93 8.48 -31.34
N GLN A 634 -6.00 9.26 -32.41
CA GLN A 634 -4.80 9.81 -33.08
C GLN A 634 -4.02 10.82 -32.19
N GLU A 635 -4.65 11.32 -31.12
CA GLU A 635 -4.03 12.15 -30.09
C GLU A 635 -3.50 11.33 -28.89
N GLY A 636 -3.57 9.99 -28.94
CA GLY A 636 -3.13 9.09 -27.86
C GLY A 636 -4.11 8.94 -26.68
N ASN A 637 -5.35 9.44 -26.80
CA ASN A 637 -6.33 9.39 -25.72
C ASN A 637 -7.12 8.06 -25.70
N PRO A 638 -7.63 7.60 -24.53
CA PRO A 638 -8.53 6.45 -24.46
C PRO A 638 -9.79 6.63 -25.30
N TYR A 639 -10.08 5.69 -26.20
CA TYR A 639 -11.25 5.75 -27.06
C TYR A 639 -12.47 5.06 -26.46
N VAL A 640 -13.61 5.77 -26.42
CA VAL A 640 -14.91 5.20 -26.02
C VAL A 640 -15.82 5.17 -27.24
N LEU A 641 -16.16 3.96 -27.68
CA LEU A 641 -16.95 3.69 -28.88
C LEU A 641 -18.29 4.44 -28.88
N PRO A 642 -18.69 5.07 -30.00
CA PRO A 642 -20.04 5.60 -30.23
C PRO A 642 -21.16 4.63 -29.84
N SER A 643 -21.08 3.36 -30.23
CA SER A 643 -22.07 2.33 -29.86
C SER A 643 -22.22 2.13 -28.35
N VAL A 644 -21.11 2.15 -27.60
CA VAL A 644 -21.12 2.06 -26.13
C VAL A 644 -21.74 3.29 -25.48
N LYS A 645 -21.48 4.48 -26.01
CA LYS A 645 -22.13 5.73 -25.53
C LYS A 645 -23.65 5.65 -25.69
N LEU A 646 -24.12 5.18 -26.85
CA LEU A 646 -25.55 4.96 -27.14
C LEU A 646 -26.16 3.89 -26.22
N ALA A 647 -25.47 2.76 -26.00
CA ALA A 647 -25.95 1.68 -25.14
C ALA A 647 -26.01 2.07 -23.66
N ARG A 648 -25.07 2.90 -23.21
CA ARG A 648 -25.04 3.47 -21.85
C ARG A 648 -26.18 4.45 -21.63
N GLN A 649 -26.45 5.32 -22.61
CA GLN A 649 -27.60 6.21 -22.55
C GLN A 649 -28.91 5.40 -22.50
N MET A 650 -29.08 4.43 -23.40
CA MET A 650 -30.23 3.52 -23.39
C MET A 650 -30.41 2.76 -22.06
N LEU A 651 -29.32 2.46 -21.35
CA LEU A 651 -29.38 1.81 -20.04
C LEU A 651 -29.78 2.77 -18.91
N PHE A 652 -29.29 4.01 -18.92
CA PHE A 652 -29.65 5.02 -17.92
C PHE A 652 -31.04 5.64 -18.13
N ASP A 653 -31.53 5.63 -19.37
CA ASP A 653 -32.89 6.06 -19.71
C ASP A 653 -33.96 4.98 -19.40
N ASP A 654 -33.56 3.74 -19.04
CA ASP A 654 -34.50 2.68 -18.60
C ASP A 654 -34.89 2.88 -17.13
N PRO A 655 -36.16 3.21 -16.80
CA PRO A 655 -36.60 3.38 -15.41
C PRO A 655 -36.60 2.08 -14.60
N LYS A 656 -36.31 0.93 -15.22
CA LYS A 656 -36.11 -0.36 -14.55
C LYS A 656 -34.62 -0.69 -14.32
N TRP A 657 -33.69 0.19 -14.71
CA TRP A 657 -32.28 -0.02 -14.42
C TRP A 657 -32.00 0.07 -12.93
N ASP A 658 -31.18 -0.86 -12.43
CA ASP A 658 -30.97 -1.13 -11.02
C ASP A 658 -29.57 -1.75 -10.79
N HIS A 659 -29.15 -1.88 -9.52
CA HIS A 659 -27.85 -2.44 -9.14
C HIS A 659 -27.94 -3.79 -8.38
N GLU A 660 -29.08 -4.48 -8.46
CA GLU A 660 -29.32 -5.80 -7.84
C GLU A 660 -28.44 -6.91 -8.43
N TYR A 661 -28.52 -8.11 -7.85
CA TYR A 661 -27.90 -9.30 -8.43
C TYR A 661 -28.61 -9.78 -9.71
N PRO A 662 -27.89 -10.39 -10.67
CA PRO A 662 -28.53 -11.01 -11.83
C PRO A 662 -29.37 -12.21 -11.39
N ALA A 663 -30.50 -12.45 -12.07
CA ALA A 663 -31.42 -13.55 -11.77
C ALA A 663 -30.80 -14.97 -11.92
N SER A 664 -29.56 -15.08 -12.41
CA SER A 664 -28.80 -16.33 -12.46
C SER A 664 -27.33 -16.08 -12.15
N HIS A 665 -26.68 -17.02 -11.45
CA HIS A 665 -25.22 -17.02 -11.27
C HIS A 665 -24.44 -17.14 -12.58
N LEU A 666 -25.08 -17.59 -13.68
CA LEU A 666 -24.50 -17.54 -15.02
C LEU A 666 -24.37 -16.11 -15.58
N GLY A 667 -24.99 -15.11 -14.97
CA GLY A 667 -25.03 -13.73 -15.45
C GLY A 667 -26.25 -13.39 -16.31
N GLU A 668 -26.17 -12.27 -17.02
CA GLU A 668 -27.29 -11.71 -17.79
C GLU A 668 -27.66 -12.61 -18.98
N ALA A 669 -28.90 -13.11 -19.03
CA ALA A 669 -29.35 -14.04 -20.07
C ALA A 669 -29.26 -13.44 -21.48
N ALA A 670 -29.72 -12.19 -21.66
CA ALA A 670 -29.67 -11.49 -22.94
C ALA A 670 -28.23 -11.30 -23.46
N PHE A 671 -27.25 -11.11 -22.55
CA PHE A 671 -25.83 -11.08 -22.90
C PHE A 671 -25.37 -12.46 -23.38
N ARG A 672 -25.56 -13.52 -22.58
CA ARG A 672 -25.15 -14.89 -22.92
C ARG A 672 -25.73 -15.36 -24.27
N ASP A 673 -27.03 -15.16 -24.46
CA ASP A 673 -27.73 -15.59 -25.67
C ASP A 673 -27.28 -14.77 -26.90
N GLY A 674 -27.06 -13.46 -26.73
CA GLY A 674 -26.52 -12.58 -27.77
C GLY A 674 -25.09 -12.97 -28.16
N SER A 675 -24.24 -13.21 -27.17
CA SER A 675 -22.87 -13.69 -27.35
C SER A 675 -22.82 -15.06 -28.05
N ALA A 676 -23.68 -16.01 -27.66
CA ALA A 676 -23.75 -17.30 -28.33
C ALA A 676 -24.08 -17.17 -29.83
N ARG A 677 -25.08 -16.34 -30.18
CA ARG A 677 -25.46 -16.09 -31.59
C ARG A 677 -24.41 -15.31 -32.37
N LEU A 678 -23.72 -14.35 -31.75
CA LEU A 678 -22.62 -13.62 -32.38
C LEU A 678 -21.47 -14.56 -32.79
N LEU A 679 -21.05 -15.42 -31.86
CA LEU A 679 -19.86 -16.24 -32.02
C LEU A 679 -20.13 -17.48 -32.89
N PHE A 680 -21.19 -18.24 -32.60
CA PHE A 680 -21.55 -19.47 -33.34
C PHE A 680 -22.44 -19.24 -34.56
N GLY A 681 -22.95 -18.02 -34.77
CA GLY A 681 -23.85 -17.64 -35.86
C GLY A 681 -25.33 -17.78 -35.50
N GLU A 682 -26.14 -16.81 -35.92
CA GLU A 682 -27.58 -16.70 -35.61
C GLU A 682 -28.39 -17.96 -36.04
N THR A 683 -27.94 -18.68 -37.08
CA THR A 683 -28.61 -19.85 -37.65
C THR A 683 -28.14 -21.20 -37.08
N SER A 684 -27.15 -21.20 -36.18
CA SER A 684 -26.47 -22.40 -35.67
C SER A 684 -27.42 -23.46 -35.11
N GLN A 685 -27.28 -24.71 -35.56
CA GLN A 685 -28.07 -25.82 -35.03
C GLN A 685 -27.82 -26.06 -33.54
N MET A 686 -26.60 -25.84 -33.05
CA MET A 686 -26.28 -25.98 -31.62
C MET A 686 -27.10 -25.05 -30.73
N ILE A 687 -27.48 -23.86 -31.23
CA ILE A 687 -28.33 -22.91 -30.52
C ILE A 687 -29.78 -23.40 -30.54
N LYS A 688 -30.30 -23.78 -31.71
CA LYS A 688 -31.67 -24.31 -31.88
C LYS A 688 -31.92 -25.57 -31.05
N GLU A 689 -30.94 -26.47 -31.02
CA GLU A 689 -30.94 -27.73 -30.27
C GLU A 689 -30.55 -27.55 -28.80
N LYS A 690 -30.30 -26.31 -28.33
CA LYS A 690 -29.91 -25.96 -26.95
C LYS A 690 -28.70 -26.74 -26.43
N ARG A 691 -27.73 -26.99 -27.31
CA ARG A 691 -26.50 -27.76 -27.05
C ARG A 691 -25.32 -26.93 -26.54
N LEU A 692 -25.46 -25.61 -26.45
CA LEU A 692 -24.44 -24.73 -25.87
C LEU A 692 -24.70 -24.54 -24.37
N ALA A 693 -23.71 -24.84 -23.53
CA ALA A 693 -23.67 -24.39 -22.14
C ALA A 693 -22.92 -23.05 -22.06
N SER A 694 -23.52 -22.02 -21.47
CA SER A 694 -22.96 -20.65 -21.50
C SER A 694 -22.99 -19.97 -20.13
N MET A 695 -21.91 -19.25 -19.81
CA MET A 695 -21.86 -18.32 -18.67
C MET A 695 -21.13 -17.03 -19.04
N GLN A 696 -21.50 -15.95 -18.35
CA GLN A 696 -20.70 -14.74 -18.27
C GLN A 696 -19.49 -14.98 -17.34
N ALA A 697 -18.38 -14.29 -17.62
CA ALA A 697 -17.15 -14.35 -16.82
C ALA A 697 -16.45 -12.97 -16.74
N LEU A 698 -15.44 -12.86 -15.87
CA LEU A 698 -14.67 -11.63 -15.60
C LEU A 698 -13.63 -11.35 -16.69
N GLY A 699 -14.09 -10.97 -17.88
CA GLY A 699 -13.26 -10.74 -19.06
C GLY A 699 -12.62 -12.03 -19.58
N GLY A 700 -11.66 -11.88 -20.50
CA GLY A 700 -10.90 -13.02 -21.04
C GLY A 700 -10.20 -13.84 -19.97
N SER A 701 -9.48 -13.20 -19.04
CA SER A 701 -8.81 -13.88 -17.93
C SER A 701 -9.76 -14.74 -17.10
N GLY A 702 -10.94 -14.21 -16.76
CA GLY A 702 -11.97 -14.93 -16.02
C GLY A 702 -12.61 -16.06 -16.85
N ALA A 703 -12.83 -15.86 -18.14
CA ALA A 703 -13.33 -16.91 -19.03
C ALA A 703 -12.33 -18.06 -19.19
N CYS A 704 -11.03 -17.75 -19.36
CA CYS A 704 -9.97 -18.75 -19.44
C CYS A 704 -9.84 -19.54 -18.13
N HIS A 705 -9.84 -18.85 -16.97
CA HIS A 705 -9.81 -19.49 -15.65
C HIS A 705 -11.02 -20.41 -15.42
N MET A 706 -12.25 -19.89 -15.59
CA MET A 706 -13.48 -20.67 -15.43
C MET A 706 -13.50 -21.89 -16.36
N GLY A 707 -13.03 -21.72 -17.60
CA GLY A 707 -12.93 -22.81 -18.57
C GLY A 707 -11.90 -23.87 -18.16
N ALA A 708 -10.72 -23.45 -17.72
CA ALA A 708 -9.67 -24.35 -17.25
C ALA A 708 -10.13 -25.15 -16.02
N LYS A 709 -10.75 -24.48 -15.03
CA LYS A 709 -11.35 -25.15 -13.86
C LYS A 709 -12.44 -26.14 -14.26
N PHE A 710 -13.33 -25.77 -15.18
CA PHE A 710 -14.38 -26.66 -15.70
C PHE A 710 -13.78 -27.92 -16.35
N LEU A 711 -12.77 -27.79 -17.22
CA LEU A 711 -12.11 -28.94 -17.82
C LEU A 711 -11.35 -29.78 -16.79
N ARG A 712 -10.67 -29.16 -15.81
CA ARG A 712 -9.95 -29.89 -14.76
C ARG A 712 -10.88 -30.79 -13.93
N MET A 713 -12.13 -30.35 -13.73
CA MET A 713 -13.16 -31.07 -12.95
C MET A 713 -13.99 -32.06 -13.77
N HIS A 714 -14.13 -31.87 -15.08
CA HIS A 714 -15.13 -32.57 -15.89
C HIS A 714 -14.63 -33.18 -17.21
N TYR A 715 -13.40 -32.90 -17.66
CA TYR A 715 -12.84 -33.56 -18.85
C TYR A 715 -12.35 -34.96 -18.47
N GLU A 716 -13.14 -35.99 -18.81
CA GLU A 716 -12.95 -37.37 -18.32
C GLU A 716 -11.52 -37.93 -18.46
N PRO A 717 -10.77 -37.75 -19.57
CA PRO A 717 -9.39 -38.22 -19.67
C PRO A 717 -8.46 -37.68 -18.57
N TYR A 718 -8.75 -36.49 -18.05
CA TYR A 718 -7.90 -35.76 -17.10
C TYR A 718 -8.50 -35.60 -15.70
N LYS A 719 -9.80 -35.83 -15.53
CA LYS A 719 -10.54 -35.69 -14.27
C LYS A 719 -9.88 -36.44 -13.11
N ALA A 720 -9.44 -37.68 -13.34
CA ALA A 720 -8.71 -38.51 -12.39
C ALA A 720 -7.17 -38.43 -12.53
N ASN A 721 -6.64 -37.71 -13.51
CA ASN A 721 -5.20 -37.57 -13.73
C ASN A 721 -4.64 -36.42 -12.87
N PRO A 722 -3.72 -36.66 -11.93
CA PRO A 722 -3.07 -35.59 -11.16
C PRO A 722 -2.07 -34.77 -11.99
N ARG A 723 -1.57 -35.30 -13.12
CA ARG A 723 -0.63 -34.65 -14.05
C ARG A 723 -1.30 -34.39 -15.41
N ALA A 724 -2.47 -33.76 -15.37
CA ALA A 724 -3.17 -33.34 -16.58
C ALA A 724 -2.34 -32.27 -17.32
N LYS A 725 -2.04 -32.49 -18.62
CA LYS A 725 -1.23 -31.58 -19.42
C LYS A 725 -2.10 -30.73 -20.34
N VAL A 726 -1.75 -29.46 -20.49
CA VAL A 726 -2.29 -28.58 -21.52
C VAL A 726 -1.17 -28.14 -22.45
N TYR A 727 -1.43 -28.15 -23.74
CA TYR A 727 -0.47 -27.77 -24.77
C TYR A 727 -0.79 -26.36 -25.26
N ILE A 728 0.21 -25.48 -25.25
CA ILE A 728 0.07 -24.06 -25.57
C ILE A 728 1.14 -23.65 -26.60
N PRO A 729 0.88 -22.72 -27.52
CA PRO A 729 1.92 -22.10 -28.33
C PRO A 729 3.07 -21.55 -27.48
N ALA A 730 4.31 -21.70 -27.96
CA ALA A 730 5.49 -21.13 -27.32
C ALA A 730 5.37 -19.60 -27.23
N GLU A 731 4.98 -18.98 -28.33
CA GLU A 731 4.57 -17.58 -28.45
C GLU A 731 3.06 -17.46 -28.21
N THR A 732 2.67 -17.09 -26.99
CA THR A 732 1.27 -16.99 -26.56
C THR A 732 1.09 -15.82 -25.60
N TRP A 733 -0.16 -15.45 -25.31
CA TRP A 733 -0.45 -14.48 -24.24
C TRP A 733 0.10 -15.04 -22.93
N VAL A 734 1.08 -14.34 -22.34
CA VAL A 734 1.98 -14.90 -21.32
C VAL A 734 1.22 -15.47 -20.11
N ASN A 735 0.14 -14.80 -19.72
CA ASN A 735 -0.74 -15.20 -18.62
C ASN A 735 -1.53 -16.51 -18.86
N HIS A 736 -1.51 -17.10 -20.07
CA HIS A 736 -2.01 -18.46 -20.28
C HIS A 736 -1.30 -19.47 -19.36
N ARG A 737 0.03 -19.36 -19.20
CA ARG A 737 0.78 -20.26 -18.31
C ARG A 737 0.22 -20.20 -16.88
N ASN A 738 0.11 -18.99 -16.35
CA ASN A 738 -0.40 -18.71 -15.00
C ASN A 738 -1.83 -19.25 -14.80
N VAL A 739 -2.74 -18.99 -15.74
CA VAL A 739 -4.14 -19.43 -15.65
C VAL A 739 -4.27 -20.96 -15.61
N PHE A 740 -3.58 -21.67 -16.50
CA PHE A 740 -3.69 -23.12 -16.55
C PHE A 740 -2.94 -23.82 -15.40
N GLN A 741 -1.80 -23.30 -14.97
CA GLN A 741 -1.08 -23.80 -13.78
C GLN A 741 -1.92 -23.60 -12.52
N TYR A 742 -2.52 -22.43 -12.33
CA TYR A 742 -3.43 -22.15 -11.21
C TYR A 742 -4.69 -23.04 -11.23
N ALA A 743 -5.18 -23.40 -12.41
CA ALA A 743 -6.25 -24.38 -12.58
C ALA A 743 -5.82 -25.84 -12.35
N GLY A 744 -4.53 -26.12 -12.16
CA GLY A 744 -3.99 -27.45 -11.86
C GLY A 744 -3.60 -28.29 -13.07
N PHE A 745 -3.09 -27.66 -14.14
CA PHE A 745 -2.48 -28.30 -15.30
C PHE A 745 -0.98 -28.08 -15.38
N GLU A 746 -0.25 -29.05 -15.93
CA GLU A 746 1.11 -28.86 -16.45
C GLU A 746 1.03 -28.22 -17.84
N THR A 747 1.79 -27.16 -18.09
CA THR A 747 1.80 -26.44 -19.37
C THR A 747 2.97 -26.86 -20.24
N VAL A 748 2.72 -27.33 -21.46
CA VAL A 748 3.74 -27.77 -22.43
C VAL A 748 3.70 -26.88 -23.68
N SER A 749 4.85 -26.37 -24.10
CA SER A 749 4.95 -25.51 -25.30
C SER A 749 4.91 -26.31 -26.60
N LEU A 750 4.27 -25.75 -27.63
CA LEU A 750 4.31 -26.17 -29.03
C LEU A 750 4.95 -25.05 -29.89
N PRO A 751 5.79 -25.36 -30.88
CA PRO A 751 6.41 -24.35 -31.75
C PRO A 751 5.33 -23.62 -32.56
N TYR A 752 5.35 -22.29 -32.63
CA TYR A 752 4.28 -21.52 -33.28
C TYR A 752 4.79 -20.44 -34.23
N TYR A 753 5.80 -19.66 -33.85
CA TYR A 753 6.38 -18.61 -34.69
C TYR A 753 7.69 -19.06 -35.34
N SER A 754 7.87 -18.75 -36.63
CA SER A 754 9.16 -18.92 -37.31
C SER A 754 9.94 -17.59 -37.36
N PRO A 755 11.10 -17.48 -36.69
CA PRO A 755 11.94 -16.29 -36.76
C PRO A 755 12.54 -16.02 -38.15
N SER A 756 12.59 -17.01 -39.05
CA SER A 756 13.17 -16.85 -40.39
C SER A 756 12.17 -16.38 -41.44
N THR A 757 10.87 -16.61 -41.23
CA THR A 757 9.79 -16.17 -42.14
C THR A 757 8.86 -15.13 -41.52
N HIS A 758 9.06 -14.80 -40.24
CA HIS A 758 8.22 -13.89 -39.45
C HIS A 758 6.72 -14.24 -39.44
N ALA A 759 6.40 -15.52 -39.64
CA ALA A 759 5.04 -16.03 -39.85
C ALA A 759 4.73 -17.22 -38.91
N PHE A 760 3.49 -17.71 -38.97
CA PHE A 760 3.06 -18.92 -38.27
C PHE A 760 3.72 -20.17 -38.88
N ASP A 761 4.49 -20.90 -38.07
CA ASP A 761 5.14 -22.16 -38.43
C ASP A 761 4.14 -23.31 -38.36
N PHE A 762 3.28 -23.38 -39.38
CA PHE A 762 2.24 -24.38 -39.47
C PHE A 762 2.79 -25.82 -39.44
N ASP A 763 3.89 -26.10 -40.15
CA ASP A 763 4.38 -27.47 -40.31
C ASP A 763 4.98 -27.99 -38.99
N SER A 764 5.79 -27.19 -38.29
CA SER A 764 6.29 -27.54 -36.95
C SER A 764 5.16 -27.63 -35.92
N PHE A 765 4.18 -26.72 -35.96
CA PHE A 765 3.03 -26.76 -35.03
C PHE A 765 2.19 -28.02 -35.25
N ASN A 766 1.86 -28.35 -36.50
CA ASN A 766 1.08 -29.54 -36.84
C ASN A 766 1.84 -30.84 -36.55
N GLU A 767 3.14 -30.93 -36.83
CA GLU A 767 3.95 -32.07 -36.40
C GLU A 767 3.96 -32.21 -34.86
N GLY A 768 4.01 -31.09 -34.14
CA GLY A 768 3.81 -31.04 -32.68
C GLY A 768 2.48 -31.68 -32.25
N LEU A 769 1.36 -31.29 -32.88
CA LEU A 769 0.04 -31.87 -32.63
C LEU A 769 -0.01 -33.38 -32.94
N GLU A 770 0.61 -33.82 -34.03
CA GLU A 770 0.66 -35.23 -34.39
C GLU A 770 1.48 -36.07 -33.39
N ARG A 771 2.47 -35.48 -32.72
CA ARG A 771 3.33 -36.15 -31.72
C ARG A 771 2.73 -36.20 -30.31
N ILE A 772 1.89 -35.25 -29.90
CA ILE A 772 1.30 -35.25 -28.54
C ILE A 772 0.26 -36.36 -28.33
N PRO A 773 -0.03 -36.78 -27.08
CA PRO A 773 -0.96 -37.87 -26.81
C PRO A 773 -2.37 -37.62 -27.32
N LEU A 774 -3.09 -38.68 -27.71
CA LEU A 774 -4.50 -38.59 -28.07
C LEU A 774 -5.31 -37.92 -26.94
N GLN A 775 -6.38 -37.22 -27.30
CA GLN A 775 -7.26 -36.54 -26.34
C GLN A 775 -6.57 -35.43 -25.49
N SER A 776 -5.42 -34.92 -25.94
CA SER A 776 -4.80 -33.73 -25.32
C SER A 776 -5.66 -32.47 -25.45
N ILE A 777 -5.60 -31.60 -24.43
CA ILE A 777 -6.14 -30.23 -24.50
C ILE A 777 -5.10 -29.31 -25.13
N VAL A 778 -5.48 -28.56 -26.16
CA VAL A 778 -4.62 -27.60 -26.86
C VAL A 778 -5.26 -26.21 -26.81
N VAL A 779 -4.50 -25.21 -26.35
CA VAL A 779 -4.95 -23.80 -26.28
C VAL A 779 -4.57 -23.08 -27.56
N LEU A 780 -5.54 -22.44 -28.20
CA LEU A 780 -5.35 -21.66 -29.42
C LEU A 780 -6.00 -20.28 -29.26
N GLN A 781 -5.30 -19.25 -29.70
CA GLN A 781 -5.93 -17.96 -29.99
C GLN A 781 -6.56 -18.06 -31.39
N VAL A 782 -7.82 -17.65 -31.52
CA VAL A 782 -8.59 -17.84 -32.76
C VAL A 782 -8.16 -16.87 -33.87
N CYS A 783 -7.88 -15.63 -33.50
CA CYS A 783 -7.50 -14.54 -34.41
C CYS A 783 -6.73 -13.45 -33.64
N GLY A 784 -5.87 -12.71 -34.35
CA GLY A 784 -5.08 -11.62 -33.82
C GLY A 784 -4.11 -12.07 -32.73
N ASN A 785 -3.38 -13.19 -32.95
CA ASN A 785 -2.51 -13.81 -31.95
C ASN A 785 -1.67 -12.78 -31.15
N ASN A 786 -1.78 -12.81 -29.83
CA ASN A 786 -0.86 -12.14 -28.92
C ASN A 786 0.23 -13.15 -28.49
N PRO A 787 1.53 -12.91 -28.74
CA PRO A 787 2.12 -11.64 -29.19
C PRO A 787 2.30 -11.51 -30.71
N THR A 788 2.17 -12.57 -31.50
CA THR A 788 2.82 -12.67 -32.82
C THR A 788 2.16 -11.88 -33.94
N GLY A 789 0.86 -11.60 -33.84
CA GLY A 789 0.05 -11.12 -34.97
C GLY A 789 -0.05 -12.11 -36.13
N CYS A 790 0.38 -13.37 -35.95
CA CYS A 790 0.38 -14.40 -36.98
C CYS A 790 -0.75 -15.40 -36.71
N ASP A 791 -1.75 -15.45 -37.58
CA ASP A 791 -2.87 -16.38 -37.50
C ASP A 791 -2.77 -17.47 -38.60
N PRO A 792 -3.30 -18.69 -38.40
CA PRO A 792 -3.38 -19.69 -39.47
C PRO A 792 -4.31 -19.28 -40.60
N SER A 793 -3.98 -19.63 -41.84
CA SER A 793 -4.86 -19.48 -43.01
C SER A 793 -6.12 -20.35 -42.91
N ALA A 794 -7.12 -20.12 -43.76
CA ALA A 794 -8.33 -20.95 -43.81
C ALA A 794 -8.02 -22.43 -44.11
N GLU A 795 -7.08 -22.69 -45.02
CA GLU A 795 -6.61 -24.03 -45.40
C GLU A 795 -5.81 -24.67 -44.26
N GLN A 796 -4.99 -23.87 -43.56
CA GLN A 796 -4.28 -24.33 -42.37
C GLN A 796 -5.25 -24.69 -41.24
N TRP A 797 -6.27 -23.88 -40.98
CA TRP A 797 -7.34 -24.20 -40.03
C TRP A 797 -8.09 -25.50 -40.38
N GLN A 798 -8.35 -25.76 -41.67
CA GLN A 798 -8.93 -27.03 -42.12
C GLN A 798 -8.00 -28.22 -41.83
N ARG A 799 -6.69 -28.09 -42.07
CA ARG A 799 -5.70 -29.13 -41.73
C ARG A 799 -5.60 -29.33 -40.21
N LEU A 800 -5.58 -28.27 -39.41
CA LEU A 800 -5.63 -28.37 -37.95
C LEU A 800 -6.90 -29.08 -37.49
N ALA A 801 -8.08 -28.77 -38.06
CA ALA A 801 -9.32 -29.45 -37.73
C ALA A 801 -9.25 -30.96 -38.00
N GLN A 802 -8.65 -31.39 -39.12
CA GLN A 802 -8.40 -32.80 -39.43
C GLN A 802 -7.49 -33.46 -38.39
N THR A 803 -6.38 -32.80 -38.00
CA THR A 803 -5.47 -33.31 -36.96
C THR A 803 -6.17 -33.42 -35.61
N PHE A 804 -6.96 -32.41 -35.20
CA PHE A 804 -7.76 -32.45 -33.97
C PHE A 804 -8.77 -33.60 -33.96
N GLN A 805 -9.47 -33.85 -35.07
CA GLN A 805 -10.38 -34.99 -35.20
C GLN A 805 -9.64 -36.33 -35.12
N ALA A 806 -8.59 -36.50 -35.92
CA ALA A 806 -7.81 -37.75 -35.99
C ALA A 806 -7.16 -38.11 -34.64
N LYS A 807 -6.71 -37.09 -33.90
CA LYS A 807 -6.08 -37.23 -32.57
C LYS A 807 -7.07 -37.12 -31.40
N GLN A 808 -8.34 -36.85 -31.69
CA GLN A 808 -9.41 -36.56 -30.72
C GLN A 808 -9.08 -35.44 -29.72
N HIS A 809 -8.24 -34.48 -30.11
CA HIS A 809 -7.82 -33.37 -29.24
C HIS A 809 -9.00 -32.46 -28.86
N PHE A 810 -8.86 -31.83 -27.69
CA PHE A 810 -9.81 -30.85 -27.19
C PHE A 810 -9.29 -29.43 -27.45
N ALA A 811 -10.06 -28.62 -28.18
CA ALA A 811 -9.69 -27.25 -28.52
C ALA A 811 -10.15 -26.26 -27.43
N PHE A 812 -9.19 -25.66 -26.73
CA PHE A 812 -9.45 -24.51 -25.85
C PHE A 812 -9.19 -23.23 -26.64
N LEU A 813 -10.25 -22.49 -26.97
CA LEU A 813 -10.18 -21.33 -27.84
C LEU A 813 -10.25 -20.02 -27.02
N ASP A 814 -9.17 -19.23 -27.02
CA ASP A 814 -9.18 -17.82 -26.57
C ASP A 814 -9.56 -16.92 -27.75
N LEU A 815 -10.67 -16.20 -27.59
CA LEU A 815 -11.17 -15.22 -28.54
C LEU A 815 -11.06 -13.83 -27.93
N SER A 816 -9.88 -13.24 -28.11
CA SER A 816 -9.53 -11.95 -27.53
C SER A 816 -9.68 -10.74 -28.47
N TYR A 817 -9.75 -10.95 -29.78
CA TYR A 817 -9.74 -9.90 -30.82
C TYR A 817 -10.79 -10.07 -31.94
N PRO A 818 -12.04 -10.53 -31.67
CA PRO A 818 -13.03 -10.72 -32.74
C PRO A 818 -13.41 -9.38 -33.38
N GLY A 819 -13.31 -9.30 -34.71
CA GLY A 819 -13.55 -8.09 -35.50
C GLY A 819 -12.33 -7.17 -35.62
N PHE A 820 -11.20 -7.47 -34.98
CA PHE A 820 -9.97 -6.67 -35.07
C PHE A 820 -8.98 -7.15 -36.15
N VAL A 821 -9.24 -8.29 -36.80
CA VAL A 821 -8.39 -8.79 -37.89
C VAL A 821 -9.01 -8.43 -39.25
N SER A 822 -10.23 -8.92 -39.53
CA SER A 822 -10.93 -8.65 -40.80
C SER A 822 -11.83 -7.40 -40.77
N GLY A 823 -12.11 -6.82 -39.59
CA GLY A 823 -13.24 -5.90 -39.41
C GLY A 823 -14.60 -6.62 -39.32
N SER A 824 -14.62 -7.96 -39.34
CA SER A 824 -15.81 -8.81 -39.39
C SER A 824 -15.73 -9.91 -38.32
N VAL A 825 -16.56 -9.80 -37.28
CA VAL A 825 -16.65 -10.84 -36.24
C VAL A 825 -17.07 -12.19 -36.83
N ALA A 826 -17.79 -12.20 -37.97
CA ALA A 826 -18.23 -13.41 -38.62
C ALA A 826 -17.08 -14.17 -39.31
N GLU A 827 -16.12 -13.46 -39.88
CA GLU A 827 -14.91 -14.03 -40.50
C GLU A 827 -13.90 -14.44 -39.42
N ASP A 828 -13.62 -13.56 -38.47
CA ASP A 828 -12.70 -13.81 -37.36
C ASP A 828 -13.14 -15.01 -36.49
N CYS A 829 -14.44 -15.32 -36.43
CA CYS A 829 -14.99 -16.50 -35.73
C CYS A 829 -15.19 -17.74 -36.62
N ALA A 830 -14.83 -17.71 -37.90
CA ALA A 830 -15.03 -18.86 -38.80
C ALA A 830 -14.31 -20.15 -38.32
N PRO A 831 -13.09 -20.12 -37.76
CA PRO A 831 -12.44 -21.33 -37.24
C PRO A 831 -13.21 -22.01 -36.10
N ILE A 832 -13.85 -21.22 -35.22
CA ILE A 832 -14.68 -21.75 -34.11
C ILE A 832 -15.84 -22.56 -34.67
N ARG A 833 -16.52 -22.02 -35.69
CA ARG A 833 -17.69 -22.65 -36.31
C ARG A 833 -17.28 -23.92 -37.05
N MET A 834 -16.19 -23.86 -37.82
CA MET A 834 -15.59 -25.00 -38.50
C MET A 834 -15.29 -26.16 -37.53
N LEU A 835 -14.59 -25.89 -36.42
CA LEU A 835 -14.27 -26.90 -35.41
C LEU A 835 -15.53 -27.48 -34.73
N ALA A 836 -16.52 -26.62 -34.43
CA ALA A 836 -17.76 -27.06 -33.79
C ALA A 836 -18.65 -27.91 -34.73
N GLU A 837 -18.73 -27.56 -36.01
CA GLU A 837 -19.47 -28.29 -37.04
C GLU A 837 -18.78 -29.60 -37.42
N ALA A 838 -17.44 -29.62 -37.40
CA ALA A 838 -16.62 -30.82 -37.48
C ALA A 838 -16.76 -31.76 -36.26
N GLY A 839 -17.47 -31.33 -35.21
CA GLY A 839 -17.67 -32.13 -34.00
C GLY A 839 -16.43 -32.23 -33.10
N THR A 840 -15.42 -31.38 -33.31
CA THR A 840 -14.23 -31.31 -32.46
C THR A 840 -14.65 -30.88 -31.05
N PRO A 841 -14.29 -31.64 -29.98
CA PRO A 841 -14.53 -31.22 -28.61
C PRO A 841 -13.86 -29.87 -28.33
N LEU A 842 -14.63 -28.86 -27.92
CA LEU A 842 -14.08 -27.51 -27.72
C LEU A 842 -14.74 -26.73 -26.59
N LEU A 843 -14.03 -25.70 -26.15
CA LEU A 843 -14.47 -24.69 -25.19
C LEU A 843 -13.99 -23.32 -25.69
N LEU A 844 -14.88 -22.33 -25.65
CA LEU A 844 -14.61 -20.97 -26.11
C LEU A 844 -14.63 -19.99 -24.93
N ALA A 845 -13.49 -19.36 -24.68
CA ALA A 845 -13.33 -18.26 -23.74
C ALA A 845 -13.16 -16.95 -24.51
N ALA A 846 -14.11 -16.02 -24.37
CA ALA A 846 -14.16 -14.77 -25.13
C ALA A 846 -14.17 -13.53 -24.24
N THR A 847 -13.61 -12.41 -24.73
CA THR A 847 -13.59 -11.12 -24.03
C THR A 847 -14.21 -10.01 -24.86
N TYR A 848 -14.95 -9.12 -24.20
CA TYR A 848 -15.58 -7.95 -24.81
C TYR A 848 -14.78 -6.68 -24.55
N GLY A 849 -13.69 -6.79 -23.78
CA GLY A 849 -12.85 -5.65 -23.40
C GLY A 849 -12.19 -4.92 -24.57
N LYS A 850 -11.90 -5.63 -25.68
CA LYS A 850 -11.33 -5.01 -26.89
C LYS A 850 -12.43 -4.64 -27.89
N SER A 851 -13.16 -5.62 -28.40
CA SER A 851 -14.16 -5.44 -29.48
C SER A 851 -15.33 -4.53 -29.13
N PHE A 852 -15.52 -4.22 -27.85
CA PHE A 852 -16.50 -3.22 -27.38
C PHE A 852 -15.84 -2.09 -26.58
N GLY A 853 -14.50 -2.03 -26.49
CA GLY A 853 -13.78 -1.06 -25.65
C GLY A 853 -14.05 -1.15 -24.14
N LEU A 854 -14.68 -2.24 -23.66
CA LEU A 854 -15.11 -2.42 -22.26
C LEU A 854 -13.99 -2.97 -21.35
N TYR A 855 -12.77 -2.42 -21.48
CA TYR A 855 -11.55 -2.92 -20.84
C TYR A 855 -11.69 -3.08 -19.31
N GLY A 856 -12.15 -2.01 -18.65
CA GLY A 856 -12.32 -1.93 -17.19
C GLY A 856 -13.55 -2.66 -16.66
N GLU A 857 -14.59 -2.83 -17.47
CA GLU A 857 -15.87 -3.45 -17.09
C GLU A 857 -15.82 -4.98 -16.93
N ARG A 858 -14.69 -5.59 -17.31
CA ARG A 858 -14.40 -7.02 -17.14
C ARG A 858 -15.49 -7.93 -17.73
N VAL A 859 -15.97 -7.61 -18.93
CA VAL A 859 -17.01 -8.40 -19.62
C VAL A 859 -16.39 -9.53 -20.44
N GLY A 860 -16.73 -10.77 -20.09
CA GLY A 860 -16.28 -11.99 -20.76
C GLY A 860 -17.39 -13.05 -20.85
N HIS A 861 -17.19 -14.05 -21.70
CA HIS A 861 -18.15 -15.11 -21.98
C HIS A 861 -17.41 -16.45 -22.10
N LEU A 862 -17.94 -17.49 -21.47
CA LEU A 862 -17.48 -18.86 -21.59
C LEU A 862 -18.60 -19.70 -22.22
N CYS A 863 -18.29 -20.45 -23.26
CA CYS A 863 -19.25 -21.31 -23.97
C CYS A 863 -18.67 -22.69 -24.27
N VAL A 864 -19.45 -23.74 -24.06
CA VAL A 864 -19.07 -25.14 -24.34
C VAL A 864 -20.17 -25.81 -25.18
N PRO A 865 -19.93 -26.11 -26.46
CA PRO A 865 -20.81 -26.96 -27.26
C PRO A 865 -20.73 -28.41 -26.79
N LEU A 866 -21.88 -29.02 -26.51
CA LEU A 866 -21.98 -30.41 -26.06
C LEU A 866 -22.85 -31.28 -27.00
N PRO A 867 -22.78 -32.61 -26.90
CA PRO A 867 -23.52 -33.50 -27.81
C PRO A 867 -25.05 -33.43 -27.70
N THR A 868 -25.60 -33.02 -26.55
CA THR A 868 -27.06 -32.97 -26.32
C THR A 868 -27.47 -31.81 -25.41
N ALA A 869 -28.73 -31.38 -25.53
CA ALA A 869 -29.32 -30.37 -24.64
C ALA A 869 -29.26 -30.77 -23.15
N GLN A 870 -29.41 -32.07 -22.86
CA GLN A 870 -29.32 -32.58 -21.50
C GLN A 870 -27.89 -32.49 -20.94
N ALA A 871 -26.87 -32.70 -21.79
CA ALA A 871 -25.47 -32.49 -21.40
C ALA A 871 -25.17 -31.00 -21.18
N ALA A 872 -25.64 -30.12 -22.08
CA ALA A 872 -25.53 -28.67 -21.93
C ALA A 872 -26.17 -28.17 -20.63
N ALA A 873 -27.39 -28.60 -20.32
CA ALA A 873 -28.07 -28.26 -19.08
C ALA A 873 -27.30 -28.74 -17.83
N ARG A 874 -26.67 -29.94 -17.84
CA ARG A 874 -25.81 -30.39 -16.73
C ARG A 874 -24.56 -29.54 -16.59
N ALA A 875 -23.91 -29.18 -17.69
CA ALA A 875 -22.75 -28.31 -17.69
C ALA A 875 -23.07 -26.91 -17.15
N GLU A 876 -24.22 -26.32 -17.54
CA GLU A 876 -24.70 -25.07 -16.96
C GLU A 876 -24.93 -25.14 -15.44
N GLN A 877 -25.38 -26.28 -14.89
CA GLN A 877 -25.49 -26.43 -13.44
C GLN A 877 -24.11 -26.45 -12.75
N GLN A 878 -23.10 -27.10 -13.34
CA GLN A 878 -21.72 -27.04 -12.83
C GLN A 878 -21.14 -25.62 -12.95
N MET A 879 -21.38 -24.92 -14.05
CA MET A 879 -21.01 -23.51 -14.24
C MET A 879 -21.66 -22.59 -13.19
N LYS A 880 -22.93 -22.83 -12.79
CA LYS A 880 -23.57 -22.08 -11.68
C LYS A 880 -22.86 -22.30 -10.36
N LEU A 881 -22.48 -23.55 -10.05
CA LEU A 881 -21.77 -23.88 -8.81
C LEU A 881 -20.38 -23.21 -8.79
N LEU A 882 -19.64 -23.27 -9.90
CA LEU A 882 -18.34 -22.62 -10.04
C LEU A 882 -18.45 -21.09 -9.94
N ALA A 883 -19.37 -20.47 -10.67
CA ALA A 883 -19.63 -19.03 -10.60
C ALA A 883 -20.04 -18.58 -9.18
N ARG A 884 -20.88 -19.36 -8.49
CA ARG A 884 -21.29 -19.08 -7.11
C ARG A 884 -20.13 -19.16 -6.13
N ALA A 885 -19.22 -20.11 -6.31
CA ALA A 885 -18.06 -20.30 -5.45
C ALA A 885 -16.98 -19.23 -5.63
N GLU A 886 -16.66 -18.87 -6.89
CA GLU A 886 -15.53 -17.98 -7.18
C GLU A 886 -15.90 -16.48 -7.29
N THR A 887 -17.12 -16.16 -7.74
CA THR A 887 -17.55 -14.77 -8.00
C THR A 887 -18.79 -14.36 -7.21
N GLY A 888 -19.57 -15.31 -6.68
CA GLY A 888 -20.86 -15.06 -6.03
C GLY A 888 -21.99 -14.70 -7.01
N ALA A 889 -21.75 -13.69 -7.87
CA ALA A 889 -22.59 -13.24 -8.96
C ALA A 889 -21.75 -12.48 -10.03
N GLN A 890 -22.22 -12.44 -11.27
CA GLN A 890 -21.51 -11.80 -12.39
C GLN A 890 -21.83 -10.29 -12.49
N PRO A 891 -20.87 -9.40 -12.84
CA PRO A 891 -21.10 -7.95 -12.93
C PRO A 891 -22.10 -7.56 -14.04
N ARG A 892 -23.16 -6.82 -13.72
CA ARG A 892 -24.26 -6.59 -14.67
C ARG A 892 -24.03 -5.46 -15.66
N PHE A 893 -23.41 -4.35 -15.26
CA PHE A 893 -23.37 -3.11 -16.05
C PHE A 893 -22.79 -3.32 -17.46
N GLY A 894 -21.53 -3.72 -17.58
CA GLY A 894 -20.91 -3.99 -18.88
C GLY A 894 -21.61 -5.08 -19.70
N ALA A 895 -22.17 -6.11 -19.06
CA ALA A 895 -22.93 -7.16 -19.75
C ALA A 895 -24.26 -6.64 -20.31
N LYS A 896 -24.95 -5.74 -19.59
CA LYS A 896 -26.13 -5.00 -20.10
C LYS A 896 -25.76 -4.10 -21.28
N LEU A 897 -24.60 -3.43 -21.25
CA LEU A 897 -24.15 -2.63 -22.40
C LEU A 897 -24.00 -3.50 -23.66
N VAL A 898 -23.30 -4.64 -23.56
CA VAL A 898 -23.18 -5.58 -24.71
C VAL A 898 -24.54 -6.14 -25.13
N ALA A 899 -25.40 -6.52 -24.17
CA ALA A 899 -26.75 -7.01 -24.47
C ALA A 899 -27.61 -5.96 -25.20
N ASN A 900 -27.52 -4.68 -24.81
CA ASN A 900 -28.22 -3.57 -25.46
C ASN A 900 -27.67 -3.29 -26.87
N ILE A 901 -26.35 -3.40 -27.07
CA ILE A 901 -25.73 -3.27 -28.39
C ILE A 901 -26.20 -4.40 -29.31
N LEU A 902 -26.04 -5.66 -28.89
CA LEU A 902 -26.39 -6.83 -29.71
C LEU A 902 -27.90 -7.02 -29.91
N GLY A 903 -28.73 -6.57 -28.95
CA GLY A 903 -30.19 -6.65 -29.00
C GLY A 903 -30.87 -5.50 -29.75
N SER A 904 -30.16 -4.41 -30.05
CA SER A 904 -30.69 -3.25 -30.77
C SER A 904 -30.08 -3.17 -32.17
N PRO A 905 -30.82 -3.47 -33.26
CA PRO A 905 -30.28 -3.43 -34.62
C PRO A 905 -29.60 -2.11 -34.96
N ARG A 906 -30.17 -0.97 -34.50
CA ARG A 906 -29.59 0.37 -34.69
C ARG A 906 -28.22 0.52 -34.03
N ILE A 907 -28.06 0.06 -32.78
CA ILE A 907 -26.80 0.21 -32.04
C ILE A 907 -25.78 -0.84 -32.52
N ARG A 908 -26.25 -2.03 -32.90
CA ARG A 908 -25.44 -3.09 -33.51
C ARG A 908 -24.75 -2.62 -34.80
N THR A 909 -25.47 -1.96 -35.71
CA THR A 909 -24.85 -1.40 -36.93
C THR A 909 -23.75 -0.39 -36.61
N VAL A 910 -24.00 0.53 -35.66
CA VAL A 910 -22.96 1.48 -35.21
C VAL A 910 -21.75 0.75 -34.62
N TRP A 911 -21.95 -0.33 -33.87
CA TRP A 911 -20.85 -1.14 -33.32
C TRP A 911 -20.08 -1.92 -34.40
N GLU A 912 -20.76 -2.45 -35.42
CA GLU A 912 -20.13 -3.12 -36.56
C GLU A 912 -19.31 -2.14 -37.42
N ASP A 913 -19.76 -0.88 -37.54
CA ASP A 913 -18.99 0.20 -38.18
C ASP A 913 -17.84 0.70 -37.28
N ASP A 914 -18.04 0.83 -35.97
CA ASP A 914 -16.98 1.13 -34.99
C ASP A 914 -15.84 0.10 -35.12
N LEU A 915 -16.18 -1.20 -35.17
CA LEU A 915 -15.21 -2.29 -35.35
C LEU A 915 -14.45 -2.20 -36.68
N ARG A 916 -15.16 -2.02 -37.80
CA ARG A 916 -14.54 -1.92 -39.13
C ARG A 916 -13.58 -0.73 -39.19
N GLY A 917 -13.96 0.41 -38.62
CA GLY A 917 -13.11 1.59 -38.50
C GLY A 917 -11.85 1.33 -37.67
N MET A 918 -11.98 0.69 -36.49
CA MET A 918 -10.83 0.34 -35.66
C MET A 918 -9.88 -0.66 -36.35
N ALA A 919 -10.40 -1.67 -37.05
CA ALA A 919 -9.59 -2.64 -37.77
C ALA A 919 -8.83 -1.98 -38.94
N GLN A 920 -9.49 -1.10 -39.70
CA GLN A 920 -8.87 -0.32 -40.76
C GLN A 920 -7.76 0.60 -40.22
N ASP A 921 -8.00 1.34 -39.14
CA ASP A 921 -7.02 2.22 -38.49
C ASP A 921 -5.78 1.44 -37.98
N MET A 922 -5.97 0.22 -37.46
CA MET A 922 -4.83 -0.67 -37.12
C MET A 922 -3.99 -1.06 -38.34
N ALA A 923 -4.63 -1.36 -39.48
CA ALA A 923 -3.93 -1.65 -40.73
C ALA A 923 -3.21 -0.40 -41.28
N GLU A 924 -3.83 0.78 -41.23
CA GLU A 924 -3.24 2.04 -41.65
C GLU A 924 -2.02 2.44 -40.81
N ARG A 925 -2.07 2.23 -39.48
CA ARG A 925 -0.93 2.44 -38.56
C ARG A 925 0.24 1.50 -38.87
N ARG A 926 -0.01 0.22 -39.20
CA ARG A 926 1.05 -0.71 -39.68
C ARG A 926 1.69 -0.22 -40.97
N GLN A 927 0.88 0.20 -41.94
CA GLN A 927 1.41 0.76 -43.19
C GLN A 927 2.20 2.05 -42.96
N ALA A 928 1.78 2.91 -42.02
CA ALA A 928 2.49 4.13 -41.66
C ALA A 928 3.86 3.82 -41.04
N LEU A 929 3.92 2.88 -40.09
CA LEU A 929 5.17 2.40 -39.51
C LEU A 929 6.10 1.80 -40.58
N SER A 930 5.59 0.92 -41.44
CA SER A 930 6.35 0.31 -42.54
C SER A 930 6.91 1.34 -43.52
N ARG A 931 6.10 2.32 -43.95
CA ARG A 931 6.56 3.44 -44.82
C ARG A 931 7.67 4.25 -44.17
N GLU A 932 7.57 4.53 -42.87
CA GLU A 932 8.59 5.30 -42.18
C GLU A 932 9.87 4.48 -41.96
N LEU A 933 9.79 3.19 -41.62
CA LEU A 933 10.97 2.31 -41.51
C LEU A 933 11.76 2.25 -42.82
N VAL A 934 11.06 2.17 -43.96
CA VAL A 934 11.68 2.27 -45.31
C VAL A 934 12.34 3.64 -45.52
N LYS A 935 11.67 4.74 -45.16
CA LYS A 935 12.20 6.12 -45.25
C LYS A 935 13.42 6.36 -44.36
N GLN A 936 13.52 5.67 -43.22
CA GLN A 936 14.67 5.69 -42.32
C GLN A 936 15.82 4.76 -42.79
N ASN A 937 15.64 4.02 -43.90
CA ASN A 937 16.56 2.98 -44.38
C ASN A 937 16.89 1.92 -43.31
N ALA A 938 15.89 1.52 -42.51
CA ALA A 938 16.05 0.54 -41.45
C ALA A 938 16.61 -0.79 -42.01
N PRO A 939 17.72 -1.34 -41.47
CA PRO A 939 18.26 -2.61 -41.95
C PRO A 939 17.29 -3.78 -41.72
N GLY A 940 17.31 -4.78 -42.60
CA GLY A 940 16.47 -5.98 -42.53
C GLY A 940 15.23 -5.93 -43.44
N ASP A 941 14.45 -7.01 -43.44
CA ASP A 941 13.12 -7.02 -44.08
C ASP A 941 12.07 -6.54 -43.07
N TRP A 942 11.25 -5.57 -43.48
CA TRP A 942 10.17 -4.99 -42.69
C TRP A 942 8.78 -5.24 -43.32
N SER A 943 8.70 -6.09 -44.35
CA SER A 943 7.45 -6.50 -44.98
C SER A 943 6.50 -7.21 -44.01
N PHE A 944 7.04 -7.88 -42.99
CA PHE A 944 6.26 -8.58 -41.97
C PHE A 944 5.37 -7.65 -41.12
N VAL A 945 5.69 -6.34 -41.04
CA VAL A 945 4.95 -5.36 -40.24
C VAL A 945 3.49 -5.25 -40.70
N THR A 946 3.26 -5.35 -42.01
CA THR A 946 1.94 -5.29 -42.65
C THR A 946 1.33 -6.66 -42.94
N SER A 947 2.09 -7.76 -42.81
CA SER A 947 1.52 -9.12 -42.90
C SER A 947 0.93 -9.60 -41.58
N GLN A 948 1.47 -9.16 -40.44
CA GLN A 948 0.91 -9.41 -39.12
C GLN A 948 -0.39 -8.62 -38.88
N THR A 949 -1.32 -9.21 -38.14
CA THR A 949 -2.70 -8.73 -37.94
C THR A 949 -3.03 -8.39 -36.49
N GLY A 950 -4.23 -7.86 -36.24
CA GLY A 950 -4.71 -7.54 -34.88
C GLY A 950 -3.99 -6.35 -34.25
N MET A 951 -3.94 -6.31 -32.91
CA MET A 951 -3.46 -5.15 -32.14
C MET A 951 -1.93 -5.09 -31.93
N PHE A 952 -1.17 -6.13 -32.29
CA PHE A 952 0.25 -6.25 -31.94
C PHE A 952 1.18 -6.52 -33.12
N LEU A 953 2.40 -6.02 -33.01
CA LEU A 953 3.53 -6.34 -33.87
C LEU A 953 4.57 -7.09 -33.03
N TYR A 954 5.04 -8.22 -33.53
CA TYR A 954 6.15 -8.96 -32.94
C TYR A 954 7.42 -8.65 -33.73
N THR A 955 8.31 -7.84 -33.13
CA THR A 955 9.48 -7.28 -33.84
C THR A 955 10.65 -8.24 -33.94
N ALA A 956 10.60 -9.38 -33.23
CA ALA A 956 11.73 -10.28 -32.99
C ALA A 956 12.97 -9.59 -32.36
N PHE A 957 12.79 -8.44 -31.72
CA PHE A 957 13.88 -7.78 -30.98
C PHE A 957 14.26 -8.54 -29.73
N ASP A 958 15.57 -8.62 -29.48
CA ASP A 958 16.10 -9.12 -28.22
C ASP A 958 15.94 -8.08 -27.09
N LEU A 959 16.26 -8.51 -25.86
CA LEU A 959 16.13 -7.67 -24.68
C LEU A 959 17.07 -6.45 -24.70
N GLU A 960 18.23 -6.53 -25.37
CA GLU A 960 19.16 -5.39 -25.48
C GLU A 960 18.55 -4.30 -26.39
N GLN A 961 18.02 -4.69 -27.55
CA GLN A 961 17.32 -3.81 -28.48
C GLN A 961 16.06 -3.20 -27.84
N VAL A 962 15.27 -3.98 -27.11
CA VAL A 962 14.10 -3.49 -26.37
C VAL A 962 14.50 -2.50 -25.26
N THR A 963 15.58 -2.78 -24.53
CA THR A 963 16.09 -1.90 -23.47
C THR A 963 16.62 -0.59 -24.06
N TYR A 964 17.39 -0.65 -25.14
CA TYR A 964 17.87 0.51 -25.88
C TYR A 964 16.73 1.43 -26.34
N LEU A 965 15.62 0.87 -26.83
CA LEU A 965 14.44 1.64 -27.23
C LEU A 965 13.81 2.40 -26.06
N ARG A 966 13.74 1.81 -24.87
CA ARG A 966 13.23 2.46 -23.66
C ARG A 966 14.19 3.53 -23.14
N GLU A 967 15.44 3.16 -22.92
CA GLU A 967 16.40 3.98 -22.20
C GLU A 967 16.89 5.16 -23.04
N GLU A 968 17.19 4.96 -24.32
CA GLU A 968 17.79 5.99 -25.18
C GLU A 968 16.73 6.74 -26.01
N HIS A 969 15.57 6.13 -26.28
CA HIS A 969 14.55 6.70 -27.18
C HIS A 969 13.15 6.85 -26.58
N ALA A 970 12.93 6.51 -25.31
CA ALA A 970 11.61 6.63 -24.67
C ALA A 970 10.48 5.81 -25.34
N VAL A 971 10.81 4.75 -26.09
CA VAL A 971 9.85 3.86 -26.76
C VAL A 971 9.63 2.62 -25.92
N TYR A 972 8.46 2.51 -25.29
CA TYR A 972 8.15 1.45 -24.33
C TYR A 972 7.32 0.34 -24.97
N LEU A 973 7.94 -0.83 -25.14
CA LEU A 973 7.31 -2.10 -25.55
C LEU A 973 7.61 -3.21 -24.53
N GLN A 974 7.02 -4.40 -24.65
CA GLN A 974 7.29 -5.51 -23.71
C GLN A 974 8.65 -6.20 -23.96
N ASP A 975 9.21 -6.83 -22.93
CA ASP A 975 10.52 -7.52 -22.95
C ASP A 975 10.63 -8.61 -24.03
N THR A 976 9.49 -9.13 -24.48
CA THR A 976 9.37 -10.14 -25.53
C THR A 976 9.56 -9.59 -26.96
N GLY A 977 9.72 -8.28 -27.15
CA GLY A 977 9.68 -7.64 -28.46
C GLY A 977 8.25 -7.41 -28.99
N ARG A 978 7.20 -7.59 -28.15
CA ARG A 978 5.82 -7.26 -28.53
C ARG A 978 5.54 -5.76 -28.40
N LEU A 979 5.19 -5.14 -29.52
CA LEU A 979 4.80 -3.75 -29.68
C LEU A 979 3.27 -3.63 -29.92
N SER A 980 2.61 -2.66 -29.28
CA SER A 980 1.19 -2.35 -29.48
C SER A 980 0.98 -1.38 -30.64
N ILE A 981 0.42 -1.86 -31.76
CA ILE A 981 0.05 -1.01 -32.90
C ILE A 981 -0.99 0.05 -32.49
N ALA A 982 -1.82 -0.29 -31.50
CA ALA A 982 -2.85 0.58 -30.96
C ALA A 982 -2.34 1.87 -30.30
N GLY A 983 -1.06 1.91 -29.89
CA GLY A 983 -0.39 3.10 -29.36
C GLY A 983 0.34 3.95 -30.41
N LEU A 984 0.49 3.45 -31.65
CA LEU A 984 1.10 4.21 -32.75
C LEU A 984 0.12 5.24 -33.30
N ASN A 985 0.52 6.49 -33.44
CA ASN A 985 -0.35 7.56 -33.94
C ASN A 985 0.47 8.60 -34.75
N ALA A 986 -0.21 9.60 -35.29
CA ALA A 986 0.42 10.66 -36.08
C ALA A 986 1.55 11.44 -35.35
N LEU A 987 1.54 11.47 -34.01
CA LEU A 987 2.52 12.19 -33.20
C LEU A 987 3.79 11.36 -32.95
N ASN A 988 3.69 10.04 -32.78
CA ASN A 988 4.81 9.18 -32.36
C ASN A 988 5.34 8.20 -33.42
N THR A 989 4.59 7.89 -34.49
CA THR A 989 5.00 6.86 -35.47
C THR A 989 6.34 7.17 -36.13
N ALA A 990 6.60 8.46 -36.41
CA ALA A 990 7.85 8.92 -37.01
C ALA A 990 9.06 8.67 -36.10
N HIS A 991 8.90 8.96 -34.81
CA HIS A 991 9.92 8.75 -33.77
C HIS A 991 10.20 7.26 -33.57
N VAL A 992 9.15 6.47 -33.35
CA VAL A 992 9.25 5.02 -33.13
C VAL A 992 9.99 4.32 -34.27
N ALA A 993 9.67 4.62 -35.53
CA ALA A 993 10.36 4.04 -36.68
C ALA A 993 11.86 4.40 -36.74
N ALA A 994 12.20 5.67 -36.45
CA ALA A 994 13.60 6.12 -36.42
C ALA A 994 14.39 5.45 -35.28
N SER A 995 13.77 5.24 -34.12
CA SER A 995 14.36 4.55 -32.97
C SER A 995 14.55 3.06 -33.25
N MET A 996 13.57 2.39 -33.89
CA MET A 996 13.68 1.00 -34.35
C MET A 996 14.82 0.83 -35.37
N ALA A 997 14.96 1.74 -36.34
CA ALA A 997 16.04 1.72 -37.32
C ALA A 997 17.43 1.81 -36.65
N LYS A 998 17.57 2.67 -35.63
CA LYS A 998 18.80 2.79 -34.82
C LYS A 998 19.09 1.53 -34.01
N ALA A 999 18.07 0.94 -33.37
CA ALA A 999 18.20 -0.27 -32.55
C ALA A 999 18.79 -1.45 -33.35
N VAL A 1000 18.26 -1.70 -34.56
CA VAL A 1000 18.77 -2.76 -35.44
C VAL A 1000 20.15 -2.43 -36.01
N SER A 1001 20.45 -1.14 -36.24
CA SER A 1001 21.77 -0.72 -36.73
C SER A 1001 22.90 -0.89 -35.71
N ARG A 1002 22.59 -1.04 -34.41
CA ARG A 1002 23.59 -1.15 -33.33
C ARG A 1002 24.35 -2.49 -33.35
N GLN A 1003 23.75 -3.57 -33.86
CA GLN A 1003 24.33 -4.93 -33.92
C GLN A 1003 25.47 -5.12 -34.97
N LYS A 1004 26.19 -4.07 -35.38
CA LYS A 1004 27.25 -4.14 -36.40
C LYS A 1004 28.64 -3.64 -35.96
N HIS A 1005 28.87 -3.49 -34.65
CA HIS A 1005 30.19 -3.16 -34.08
C HIS A 1005 30.55 -4.06 -32.91
#